data_AF-A0A7Y4W7K2-F1
#
_entry.id   AF-A0A7Y4W7K2-F1
#
_cell.length_a   1.000
_cell.length_b   1.000
_cell.length_c   1.000
_cell.angle_alpha   90.00
_cell.angle_beta   90.00
_cell.angle_gamma   90.00
#
_symmetry.space_group_name_H-M   'P 1'
#
loop_
_entity.id
_entity.type
_entity.pdbx_description
1 polymer ?
#
loop_
_entity_poly.entity_id
_entity_poly.type
_entity_poly.pdbx_seq_one_letter_code
_entity_poly.pdbx_strand_id
1 'polypeptide(L)'
;MPQDSTPTNSVADWLTTPARPRLITPLNLTGLVVAVSAVLFLLYPQQRISQQLSTSNQVDAVSLQYMRSLLTTEPDNHTLRLQLAQAYTKIGQYDLALKTLRQLYTNTQPQWREAAYLTQIDILSKIAFAAPANSTLRKEKLAQLHTALQQAAPHIYQTRALAQFAQKAEAIGDIQLAELSINKLIRTNKTATLIDHAARLALANGHYLHSAQYSWQAMQLSETPADQRRYLLQALDTLQSGGIGHIGLDWVQQLPPAQWQTPDTLYKLTKLALASNRPAQADAFALQLTGLNSSHPARFIPAYADLAYTAMLGNRDLTNAIKLAQLAVANSPNNATWRERLAHVAEWNNQPQLALEQWHWLATHQGTESAWQAWMRLAGGLFDYAAQIIGLEHNWQRSQHDDKYARKIVQTYEYLGQPEKALVWLNSHADEYNHPELLLLSAELAARMGQDANAITRYRRYLLNNVAQPNTAVNIAALMQRIEQYEEAFTVLDHSRPLATPNDKLFWLNLGELAWRLQHDEQAIVAYRILSDAPDAEPYQTERLVQALKRQNPRLAAQTAQQYWVKTGHLSLFMNTADIYAELGDWPAVQRLYQLTNNAKWQHYDNDLRFVSVRAEMYKHTGDLRAAERDYRFLIKRYPTNNGIKEAYLWLLLDTRQFSQLDTQMQQWTPLLANAPSLWDVFAAGYLSQGKPNQALALYNRMAKSHLQDELWMLNYAVTLEAGGQPDLAWQVRRQIWQQHLTQHKPKDWLNTRANAKDIERLRLLLLNDPQIGQGILWQLLRTGSTALKQNSQFVELATVWLNDKNQNDAIHGWLLRQYAHWLNTPLGVQISDALTNQDHQAAAALLEHDGILLYDKMNLNHLAGRTDNAADLAFIAMDRSRLDESLYQQAAPMLIQNSRTAGIMSKYSEYGSYKALTNEITATNHDIGGLKLDLNLHQTQRTAVDTSVLTRAPHEIGGEIALRQIGNNYINTLKLQFSSGLNTQTGLVFNHLQQIGTRLQLDTQLAYNQTATETAALRIIGRRNQIALDGNYRLDRWTQINWRGEYNQYRSIDGQTLGSGQLLTSTISHTLSEAHPALRARVTGTAAQYQSANTTLTGLTASLIPAGQPNTAGYFMPQSMREVAAYISIGDAIDSRQPAHDLEYLAEIGMFYNNIAGTGIRANAGVATRVIGADKLQLFTRYDQAPSGQGKSTLETGLGYHLHY
;
A
#
# COMPACT_ATOMS: atom_id res chain seq x y z
N MET A 1 -27.25 -62.86 20.38
CA MET A 1 -27.16 -63.03 21.85
C MET A 1 -27.82 -61.82 22.50
N PRO A 2 -28.13 -61.84 23.82
CA PRO A 2 -28.60 -60.65 24.54
C PRO A 2 -27.46 -59.62 24.74
N GLN A 3 -27.74 -58.61 25.57
CA GLN A 3 -26.87 -57.51 26.01
C GLN A 3 -26.74 -56.28 25.08
N ASP A 4 -26.12 -55.27 25.70
CA ASP A 4 -25.78 -53.87 25.46
C ASP A 4 -26.27 -53.12 24.19
N SER A 5 -26.78 -51.87 24.24
CA SER A 5 -27.17 -50.97 25.35
C SER A 5 -27.91 -49.70 24.83
N THR A 6 -28.46 -48.87 25.75
CA THR A 6 -28.97 -47.49 25.58
C THR A 6 -30.27 -47.20 24.78
N PRO A 7 -31.05 -46.16 25.17
CA PRO A 7 -32.16 -45.56 24.39
C PRO A 7 -31.91 -44.07 24.02
N THR A 8 -32.63 -43.51 23.02
CA THR A 8 -33.32 -42.16 23.01
C THR A 8 -33.68 -41.60 21.61
N ASN A 9 -34.98 -41.34 21.43
CA ASN A 9 -35.71 -40.16 20.90
C ASN A 9 -35.26 -39.28 19.70
N SER A 10 -36.13 -39.29 18.67
CA SER A 10 -37.05 -38.20 18.21
C SER A 10 -36.63 -37.06 17.25
N VAL A 11 -37.64 -36.61 16.47
CA VAL A 11 -37.82 -35.27 15.81
C VAL A 11 -36.92 -35.01 14.60
N ALA A 12 -37.25 -34.27 13.53
CA ALA A 12 -38.43 -33.80 12.80
C ALA A 12 -37.85 -32.91 11.65
N ASP A 13 -38.70 -32.50 10.71
CA ASP A 13 -38.72 -31.13 10.13
C ASP A 13 -37.50 -30.63 9.31
N TRP A 14 -37.64 -30.39 8.00
CA TRP A 14 -38.30 -29.25 7.33
C TRP A 14 -37.29 -28.20 6.81
N LEU A 15 -37.57 -27.71 5.59
CA LEU A 15 -37.58 -26.29 5.19
C LEU A 15 -36.27 -25.47 4.99
N THR A 16 -36.40 -24.55 4.02
CA THR A 16 -35.98 -23.12 4.07
C THR A 16 -34.52 -22.71 3.90
N THR A 17 -34.34 -21.51 3.32
CA THR A 17 -33.23 -20.56 3.56
C THR A 17 -33.89 -19.15 3.69
N PRO A 18 -33.25 -18.05 4.15
CA PRO A 18 -31.95 -17.53 3.67
C PRO A 18 -31.12 -16.83 4.78
N ALA A 19 -30.36 -15.78 4.39
CA ALA A 19 -29.88 -14.65 5.21
C ALA A 19 -28.61 -14.92 6.05
N ARG A 20 -27.44 -14.32 5.76
CA ARG A 20 -27.00 -12.90 5.68
C ARG A 20 -26.36 -12.32 6.96
N PRO A 21 -27.08 -11.77 7.96
CA PRO A 21 -26.62 -10.54 8.61
C PRO A 21 -26.19 -10.70 10.08
N ARG A 22 -24.88 -10.64 10.33
CA ARG A 22 -24.25 -10.41 11.65
C ARG A 22 -22.79 -9.97 11.43
N LEU A 23 -22.13 -9.22 12.32
CA LEU A 23 -22.61 -8.61 13.57
C LEU A 23 -22.76 -7.07 13.48
N ILE A 24 -22.11 -6.42 12.51
CA ILE A 24 -21.96 -4.96 12.42
C ILE A 24 -22.68 -4.43 11.18
N THR A 25 -23.26 -3.22 11.28
CA THR A 25 -23.79 -2.44 10.15
C THR A 25 -22.81 -1.35 9.72
N PRO A 26 -22.68 -1.04 8.42
CA PRO A 26 -21.72 -0.03 7.97
C PRO A 26 -22.06 1.38 8.47
N LEU A 27 -23.34 1.71 8.65
CA LEU A 27 -23.80 2.98 9.23
C LEU A 27 -23.20 3.24 10.64
N ASN A 28 -22.80 2.18 11.36
CA ASN A 28 -22.14 2.30 12.66
C ASN A 28 -20.60 2.37 12.55
N LEU A 29 -20.00 1.97 11.43
CA LEU A 29 -18.57 2.19 11.15
C LEU A 29 -18.33 3.62 10.63
N THR A 30 -19.33 4.22 9.99
CA THR A 30 -19.26 5.54 9.38
C THR A 30 -19.79 6.69 10.25
N GLY A 31 -20.38 6.36 11.40
CA GLY A 31 -20.61 7.31 12.48
C GLY A 31 -19.33 7.75 13.21
N LEU A 32 -18.27 6.94 13.16
CA LEU A 32 -17.10 7.06 14.04
C LEU A 32 -16.02 8.08 13.55
N VAL A 33 -16.35 9.24 12.92
CA VAL A 33 -15.42 9.99 11.99
C VAL A 33 -15.13 11.53 12.10
N VAL A 34 -15.99 12.47 11.64
CA VAL A 34 -15.60 13.80 10.99
C VAL A 34 -15.61 15.08 11.89
N ALA A 35 -14.95 16.22 11.53
CA ALA A 35 -14.85 17.42 12.43
C ALA A 35 -14.77 18.94 11.96
N VAL A 36 -13.96 19.42 10.96
CA VAL A 36 -13.37 20.83 11.00
C VAL A 36 -13.76 21.88 9.91
N SER A 37 -13.35 23.17 10.07
CA SER A 37 -13.78 24.38 9.27
C SER A 37 -12.76 25.57 9.24
N ALA A 38 -13.07 26.76 8.64
CA ALA A 38 -12.13 27.85 8.22
C ALA A 38 -12.32 29.29 8.84
N VAL A 39 -11.79 30.38 8.23
CA VAL A 39 -11.37 31.67 8.91
C VAL A 39 -11.97 33.04 8.40
N LEU A 40 -11.18 34.14 8.17
CA LEU A 40 -11.60 35.58 8.35
C LEU A 40 -11.06 36.67 7.35
N PHE A 41 -11.66 37.90 7.33
CA PHE A 41 -11.38 39.02 6.36
C PHE A 41 -11.92 40.45 6.76
N LEU A 42 -11.27 41.59 6.38
CA LEU A 42 -11.77 43.01 6.46
C LEU A 42 -10.88 44.11 5.74
N LEU A 43 -11.39 45.33 5.44
CA LEU A 43 -10.74 46.49 4.71
C LEU A 43 -11.27 47.94 5.09
N TYR A 44 -10.90 49.05 4.37
CA TYR A 44 -10.83 50.47 4.87
C TYR A 44 -11.24 51.65 3.88
N PRO A 45 -11.45 52.94 4.33
CA PRO A 45 -12.01 54.11 3.54
C PRO A 45 -11.15 55.45 3.43
N GLN A 46 -11.65 56.57 2.81
CA GLN A 46 -10.93 57.87 2.56
C GLN A 46 -11.71 59.26 2.69
N GLN A 47 -11.40 60.33 1.89
CA GLN A 47 -11.54 61.81 2.17
C GLN A 47 -11.82 62.76 0.93
N ARG A 48 -12.15 64.11 1.07
CA ARG A 48 -11.64 65.34 0.30
C ARG A 48 -12.44 66.71 0.41
N ILE A 49 -12.16 67.78 -0.41
CA ILE A 49 -12.36 69.27 -0.13
C ILE A 49 -12.67 70.21 -1.37
N SER A 50 -12.63 71.59 -1.33
CA SER A 50 -12.98 72.64 -2.39
C SER A 50 -12.68 74.16 -2.04
N GLN A 51 -13.17 75.19 -2.80
CA GLN A 51 -12.59 76.59 -2.91
C GLN A 51 -13.58 77.77 -3.33
N GLN A 52 -13.14 79.07 -3.46
CA GLN A 52 -13.97 80.33 -3.57
C GLN A 52 -13.27 81.64 -4.15
N LEU A 53 -13.98 82.79 -4.45
CA LEU A 53 -13.42 84.15 -4.83
C LEU A 53 -14.45 85.20 -5.44
N SER A 54 -14.17 86.53 -5.53
CA SER A 54 -14.94 87.64 -6.25
C SER A 54 -14.29 89.08 -6.20
N THR A 55 -14.78 90.12 -6.96
CA THR A 55 -14.27 91.57 -6.99
C THR A 55 -15.16 92.61 -7.77
N SER A 56 -14.85 93.94 -7.81
CA SER A 56 -15.51 95.02 -8.66
C SER A 56 -15.18 96.52 -8.31
N ASN A 57 -15.67 97.55 -9.05
CA ASN A 57 -15.34 99.02 -8.97
C ASN A 57 -16.43 100.00 -9.59
N GLN A 58 -16.31 101.37 -9.56
CA GLN A 58 -17.32 102.32 -10.13
C GLN A 58 -16.94 103.73 -10.78
N VAL A 59 -17.25 104.94 -10.20
CA VAL A 59 -17.96 106.08 -10.92
C VAL A 59 -17.54 107.59 -10.69
N ASP A 60 -18.05 108.49 -11.56
CA ASP A 60 -18.36 109.97 -11.48
C ASP A 60 -17.31 111.05 -11.93
N ALA A 61 -17.77 112.23 -12.42
CA ALA A 61 -16.97 113.28 -13.11
C ALA A 61 -17.69 114.65 -13.39
N VAL A 62 -17.01 115.53 -14.16
CA VAL A 62 -17.52 116.67 -15.00
C VAL A 62 -17.60 118.11 -14.41
N SER A 63 -18.77 118.78 -14.39
CA SER A 63 -18.95 120.01 -15.21
C SER A 63 -18.71 121.42 -14.62
N LEU A 64 -18.37 121.62 -13.35
CA LEU A 64 -18.63 122.94 -12.71
C LEU A 64 -17.58 124.03 -13.01
N GLN A 65 -17.83 124.83 -14.06
CA GLN A 65 -16.85 125.80 -14.60
C GLN A 65 -16.96 127.24 -14.08
N TYR A 66 -18.16 127.83 -13.99
CA TYR A 66 -18.31 129.30 -13.97
C TYR A 66 -18.05 129.98 -12.61
N MET A 67 -18.50 129.40 -11.49
CA MET A 67 -18.29 129.96 -10.15
C MET A 67 -16.84 129.67 -9.69
N ARG A 68 -15.91 130.40 -10.31
CA ARG A 68 -14.47 130.13 -10.32
C ARG A 68 -13.66 131.44 -10.34
N SER A 69 -13.79 132.33 -9.34
CA SER A 69 -14.47 132.12 -8.05
C SER A 69 -15.91 132.62 -7.99
N LEU A 70 -16.17 133.86 -8.44
CA LEU A 70 -17.40 134.62 -8.09
C LEU A 70 -17.69 134.59 -6.57
N LEU A 71 -16.64 134.74 -5.76
CA LEU A 71 -16.68 134.70 -4.29
C LEU A 71 -15.37 135.25 -3.72
N THR A 72 -15.00 136.45 -4.17
CA THR A 72 -13.65 137.03 -4.03
C THR A 72 -13.63 138.55 -4.05
N THR A 73 -14.53 139.17 -4.81
CA THR A 73 -14.93 140.59 -4.67
C THR A 73 -15.58 140.86 -3.31
N GLU A 74 -16.17 139.82 -2.74
CA GLU A 74 -16.94 139.74 -1.51
C GLU A 74 -16.58 138.40 -0.83
N PRO A 75 -15.32 138.24 -0.37
CA PRO A 75 -14.67 136.94 -0.25
C PRO A 75 -15.33 135.94 0.71
N ASP A 76 -16.09 136.42 1.71
CA ASP A 76 -16.87 135.56 2.62
C ASP A 76 -18.39 135.78 2.52
N ASN A 77 -18.88 136.05 1.31
CA ASN A 77 -20.29 136.09 0.93
C ASN A 77 -21.02 134.78 1.30
N HIS A 78 -21.50 134.70 2.54
CA HIS A 78 -22.10 133.49 3.11
C HIS A 78 -23.32 133.00 2.31
N THR A 79 -24.12 133.92 1.78
CA THR A 79 -25.30 133.62 0.94
C THR A 79 -24.88 132.87 -0.33
N LEU A 80 -23.97 133.44 -1.12
CA LEU A 80 -23.49 132.80 -2.35
C LEU A 80 -22.63 131.56 -2.04
N ARG A 81 -21.95 131.51 -0.90
CA ARG A 81 -21.15 130.35 -0.46
C ARG A 81 -22.03 129.13 -0.18
N LEU A 82 -23.17 129.35 0.47
CA LEU A 82 -24.18 128.32 0.74
C LEU A 82 -24.93 127.89 -0.53
N GLN A 83 -25.09 128.77 -1.51
CA GLN A 83 -25.66 128.47 -2.84
C GLN A 83 -24.69 127.70 -3.73
N LEU A 84 -23.42 128.13 -3.81
CA LEU A 84 -22.33 127.45 -4.51
C LEU A 84 -22.14 126.03 -3.97
N ALA A 85 -22.23 125.83 -2.66
CA ALA A 85 -22.18 124.49 -2.06
C ALA A 85 -23.32 123.55 -2.49
N GLN A 86 -24.40 124.07 -3.07
CA GLN A 86 -25.50 123.30 -3.66
C GLN A 86 -25.41 123.20 -5.20
N ALA A 87 -24.59 124.05 -5.84
CA ALA A 87 -24.39 124.04 -7.30
C ALA A 87 -23.77 122.71 -7.79
N TYR A 88 -22.73 122.20 -7.10
CA TYR A 88 -22.13 120.87 -7.36
C TYR A 88 -23.13 119.71 -7.18
N THR A 89 -24.15 119.91 -6.35
CA THR A 89 -24.83 118.82 -5.64
C THR A 89 -25.85 118.10 -6.52
N LYS A 90 -25.46 116.97 -7.12
CA LYS A 90 -26.29 116.10 -7.99
C LYS A 90 -26.18 114.60 -7.64
N ILE A 91 -25.25 113.85 -8.25
CA ILE A 91 -25.04 112.40 -8.02
C ILE A 91 -23.61 112.07 -7.59
N GLY A 92 -22.60 112.34 -8.41
CA GLY A 92 -21.71 113.51 -8.31
C GLY A 92 -20.32 113.30 -7.68
N GLN A 93 -19.41 114.19 -8.04
CA GLN A 93 -18.26 114.61 -7.24
C GLN A 93 -18.49 116.06 -6.77
N TYR A 94 -18.35 116.34 -5.46
CA TYR A 94 -18.95 117.53 -4.84
C TYR A 94 -17.94 118.37 -4.06
N ASP A 95 -16.81 117.78 -3.71
CA ASP A 95 -16.17 117.96 -2.40
C ASP A 95 -15.45 119.32 -2.23
N LEU A 96 -15.35 120.09 -3.32
CA LEU A 96 -15.04 121.53 -3.26
C LEU A 96 -16.11 122.31 -2.48
N ALA A 97 -17.38 121.89 -2.46
CA ALA A 97 -18.40 122.40 -1.53
C ALA A 97 -18.03 122.13 -0.07
N LEU A 98 -17.58 120.90 0.23
CA LEU A 98 -17.15 120.46 1.56
C LEU A 98 -15.79 121.03 2.00
N LYS A 99 -15.03 121.66 1.08
CA LYS A 99 -13.96 122.62 1.37
C LYS A 99 -14.52 124.02 1.67
N THR A 100 -15.40 124.51 0.80
CA THR A 100 -15.86 125.91 0.72
C THR A 100 -16.73 126.34 1.91
N LEU A 101 -17.61 125.48 2.41
CA LEU A 101 -18.58 125.81 3.46
C LEU A 101 -17.96 126.20 4.82
N ARG A 102 -16.73 125.76 5.13
CA ARG A 102 -16.27 125.52 6.52
C ARG A 102 -16.34 126.72 7.47
N GLN A 103 -16.21 127.95 6.98
CA GLN A 103 -16.28 129.16 7.80
C GLN A 103 -17.69 129.45 8.35
N LEU A 104 -18.75 128.92 7.73
CA LEU A 104 -20.10 128.92 8.28
C LEU A 104 -20.18 128.07 9.57
N TYR A 105 -19.43 126.98 9.65
CA TYR A 105 -19.43 126.09 10.83
C TYR A 105 -18.85 126.78 12.08
N THR A 106 -18.01 127.81 11.87
CA THR A 106 -17.41 128.67 12.90
C THR A 106 -18.14 130.00 13.13
N ASN A 107 -19.28 130.24 12.46
CA ASN A 107 -19.97 131.53 12.50
C ASN A 107 -20.52 131.85 13.91
N THR A 108 -20.41 133.11 14.36
CA THR A 108 -20.87 133.55 15.69
C THR A 108 -22.38 133.40 15.90
N GLN A 109 -23.19 133.42 14.84
CA GLN A 109 -24.64 133.23 14.94
C GLN A 109 -25.06 131.74 14.89
N PRO A 110 -25.77 131.23 15.91
CA PRO A 110 -26.17 129.82 15.97
C PRO A 110 -27.01 129.34 14.78
N GLN A 111 -27.83 130.21 14.19
CA GLN A 111 -28.67 129.89 13.02
C GLN A 111 -27.86 129.44 11.80
N TRP A 112 -26.69 130.04 11.54
CA TRP A 112 -25.83 129.65 10.43
C TRP A 112 -25.08 128.35 10.71
N ARG A 113 -24.90 127.97 11.98
CA ARG A 113 -24.41 126.64 12.35
C ARG A 113 -25.47 125.56 12.13
N GLU A 114 -26.68 125.69 12.69
CA GLU A 114 -27.74 124.68 12.49
C GLU A 114 -28.03 124.50 10.98
N ALA A 115 -28.05 125.59 10.19
CA ALA A 115 -28.22 125.54 8.74
C ALA A 115 -27.01 124.97 7.96
N ALA A 116 -25.78 125.43 8.22
CA ALA A 116 -24.59 124.94 7.49
C ALA A 116 -24.27 123.47 7.82
N TYR A 117 -24.50 123.03 9.06
CA TYR A 117 -24.39 121.62 9.43
C TYR A 117 -25.46 120.77 8.74
N LEU A 118 -26.74 121.18 8.72
CA LEU A 118 -27.77 120.47 7.98
C LEU A 118 -27.51 120.45 6.46
N THR A 119 -26.80 121.45 5.92
CA THR A 119 -26.36 121.49 4.52
C THR A 119 -25.16 120.57 4.25
N GLN A 120 -24.16 120.54 5.14
CA GLN A 120 -23.05 119.56 5.14
C GLN A 120 -23.59 118.13 5.15
N ILE A 121 -24.61 117.88 5.98
CA ILE A 121 -25.32 116.61 6.08
C ILE A 121 -26.11 116.29 4.79
N ASP A 122 -26.80 117.25 4.17
CA ASP A 122 -27.52 117.01 2.90
C ASP A 122 -26.56 116.62 1.76
N ILE A 123 -25.44 117.34 1.62
CA ILE A 123 -24.41 117.09 0.61
C ILE A 123 -23.77 115.70 0.81
N LEU A 124 -23.26 115.41 2.02
CA LEU A 124 -22.66 114.10 2.31
C LEU A 124 -23.70 112.96 2.22
N SER A 125 -24.97 113.20 2.51
CA SER A 125 -26.03 112.18 2.33
C SER A 125 -26.26 111.83 0.86
N LYS A 126 -26.22 112.79 -0.08
CA LYS A 126 -26.34 112.51 -1.52
C LYS A 126 -25.13 111.78 -2.08
N ILE A 127 -23.92 112.17 -1.65
CA ILE A 127 -22.69 111.45 -1.99
C ILE A 127 -22.78 109.99 -1.49
N ALA A 128 -23.19 109.77 -0.24
CA ALA A 128 -23.35 108.43 0.32
C ALA A 128 -24.50 107.63 -0.35
N PHE A 129 -25.60 108.28 -0.73
CA PHE A 129 -26.77 107.58 -1.29
C PHE A 129 -26.66 107.25 -2.77
N ALA A 130 -25.88 108.02 -3.56
CA ALA A 130 -25.59 107.70 -4.96
C ALA A 130 -24.68 106.46 -5.12
N ALA A 131 -23.77 106.22 -4.17
CA ALA A 131 -22.89 105.06 -4.19
C ALA A 131 -23.67 103.72 -4.04
N PRO A 132 -23.36 102.66 -4.81
CA PRO A 132 -24.05 101.36 -4.77
C PRO A 132 -24.10 100.78 -3.35
N ALA A 133 -25.22 100.17 -2.97
CA ALA A 133 -25.57 99.86 -1.57
C ALA A 133 -24.48 99.10 -0.79
N ASN A 134 -23.80 98.14 -1.41
CA ASN A 134 -22.82 97.27 -0.75
C ASN A 134 -21.39 97.85 -0.76
N SER A 135 -21.16 99.01 -1.39
CA SER A 135 -19.81 99.51 -1.69
C SER A 135 -19.03 100.03 -0.48
N THR A 136 -17.70 99.93 -0.56
CA THR A 136 -16.77 100.55 0.40
C THR A 136 -16.90 102.06 0.42
N LEU A 137 -17.02 102.70 -0.75
CA LEU A 137 -17.26 104.15 -0.91
C LEU A 137 -18.51 104.61 -0.14
N ARG A 138 -19.62 103.87 -0.23
CA ARG A 138 -20.84 104.18 0.55
C ARG A 138 -20.55 104.16 2.04
N LYS A 139 -19.82 103.16 2.55
CA LYS A 139 -19.49 103.05 3.99
C LYS A 139 -18.48 104.10 4.45
N GLU A 140 -17.51 104.47 3.62
CA GLU A 140 -16.53 105.52 3.89
C GLU A 140 -17.20 106.91 3.95
N LYS A 141 -18.15 107.20 3.05
CA LYS A 141 -18.96 108.43 3.11
C LYS A 141 -20.00 108.41 4.23
N LEU A 142 -20.60 107.26 4.57
CA LEU A 142 -21.48 107.14 5.74
C LEU A 142 -20.73 107.41 7.06
N ALA A 143 -19.48 106.96 7.20
CA ALA A 143 -18.65 107.27 8.38
C ALA A 143 -18.32 108.78 8.47
N GLN A 144 -17.99 109.41 7.34
CA GLN A 144 -17.72 110.85 7.28
C GLN A 144 -18.99 111.69 7.52
N LEU A 145 -20.14 111.20 7.06
CA LEU A 145 -21.46 111.75 7.35
C LEU A 145 -21.85 111.60 8.84
N HIS A 146 -21.55 110.45 9.47
CA HIS A 146 -21.74 110.24 10.90
C HIS A 146 -20.89 111.22 11.72
N THR A 147 -19.61 111.43 11.40
CA THR A 147 -18.80 112.45 12.10
C THR A 147 -19.26 113.89 11.84
N ALA A 148 -19.94 114.18 10.72
CA ALA A 148 -20.64 115.46 10.56
C ALA A 148 -21.88 115.57 11.47
N LEU A 149 -22.63 114.47 11.65
CA LEU A 149 -23.77 114.43 12.58
C LEU A 149 -23.30 114.58 14.04
N GLN A 150 -22.18 113.95 14.42
CA GLN A 150 -21.50 114.16 15.71
C GLN A 150 -21.15 115.63 15.96
N GLN A 151 -20.58 116.33 14.95
CA GLN A 151 -20.25 117.76 15.03
C GLN A 151 -21.50 118.64 15.26
N ALA A 152 -22.62 118.26 14.66
CA ALA A 152 -23.86 119.04 14.68
C ALA A 152 -24.71 118.84 15.95
N ALA A 153 -24.63 117.66 16.57
CA ALA A 153 -25.47 117.21 17.69
C ALA A 153 -25.65 118.22 18.85
N PRO A 154 -24.61 118.88 19.39
CA PRO A 154 -24.77 119.86 20.47
C PRO A 154 -25.42 121.19 20.03
N HIS A 155 -25.68 121.39 18.73
CA HIS A 155 -26.28 122.58 18.15
C HIS A 155 -27.67 122.39 17.52
N ILE A 156 -28.28 121.21 17.64
CA ILE A 156 -29.68 120.98 17.23
C ILE A 156 -30.62 121.33 18.38
N TYR A 157 -31.49 122.33 18.19
CA TYR A 157 -32.26 122.92 19.30
C TYR A 157 -33.79 122.91 19.13
N GLN A 158 -34.32 122.93 17.91
CA GLN A 158 -35.78 122.99 17.69
C GLN A 158 -36.42 121.59 17.86
N THR A 159 -37.62 121.46 18.44
CA THR A 159 -38.38 120.17 18.46
C THR A 159 -38.52 119.57 17.05
N ARG A 160 -38.79 120.42 16.04
CA ARG A 160 -38.89 120.01 14.64
C ARG A 160 -37.54 119.61 14.03
N ALA A 161 -36.47 120.33 14.38
CA ALA A 161 -35.11 119.99 13.96
C ALA A 161 -34.64 118.69 14.60
N LEU A 162 -34.96 118.43 15.87
CA LEU A 162 -34.66 117.17 16.57
C LEU A 162 -35.35 115.97 15.90
N ALA A 163 -36.60 116.10 15.45
CA ALA A 163 -37.28 115.04 14.71
C ALA A 163 -36.63 114.77 13.34
N GLN A 164 -36.30 115.81 12.57
CA GLN A 164 -35.62 115.67 11.27
C GLN A 164 -34.18 115.15 11.41
N PHE A 165 -33.50 115.56 12.48
CA PHE A 165 -32.16 115.13 12.82
C PHE A 165 -32.14 113.67 13.26
N ALA A 166 -33.08 113.25 14.12
CA ALA A 166 -33.27 111.85 14.48
C ALA A 166 -33.56 110.99 13.24
N GLN A 167 -34.43 111.45 12.33
CA GLN A 167 -34.75 110.73 11.10
C GLN A 167 -33.56 110.60 10.15
N LYS A 168 -32.74 111.65 10.00
CA LYS A 168 -31.51 111.60 9.17
C LYS A 168 -30.43 110.72 9.80
N ALA A 169 -30.26 110.80 11.11
CA ALA A 169 -29.36 109.91 11.86
C ALA A 169 -29.79 108.45 11.72
N GLU A 170 -31.10 108.17 11.82
CA GLU A 170 -31.66 106.84 11.59
C GLU A 170 -31.43 106.35 10.14
N ALA A 171 -31.66 107.21 9.13
CA ALA A 171 -31.49 106.85 7.72
C ALA A 171 -30.06 106.46 7.31
N ILE A 172 -29.05 106.92 8.06
CA ILE A 172 -27.64 106.59 7.78
C ILE A 172 -27.08 105.50 8.70
N GLY A 173 -27.90 104.95 9.60
CA GLY A 173 -27.48 103.96 10.58
C GLY A 173 -26.77 104.55 11.81
N ASP A 174 -26.79 105.87 12.00
CA ASP A 174 -26.34 106.56 13.22
C ASP A 174 -27.45 106.51 14.28
N ILE A 175 -27.75 105.28 14.68
CA ILE A 175 -28.83 104.98 15.62
C ILE A 175 -28.49 105.54 17.01
N GLN A 176 -27.20 105.68 17.37
CA GLN A 176 -26.78 106.18 18.68
C GLN A 176 -27.19 107.64 18.87
N LEU A 177 -26.98 108.46 17.84
CA LEU A 177 -27.39 109.85 17.85
C LEU A 177 -28.90 110.03 17.60
N ALA A 178 -29.53 109.09 16.88
CA ALA A 178 -31.00 109.04 16.77
C ALA A 178 -31.65 108.77 18.14
N GLU A 179 -31.18 107.77 18.89
CA GLU A 179 -31.70 107.41 20.22
C GLU A 179 -31.51 108.56 21.21
N LEU A 180 -30.33 109.20 21.24
CA LEU A 180 -30.07 110.37 22.09
C LEU A 180 -31.02 111.54 21.76
N SER A 181 -31.31 111.76 20.48
CA SER A 181 -32.22 112.82 20.03
C SER A 181 -33.67 112.53 20.41
N ILE A 182 -34.11 111.27 20.26
CA ILE A 182 -35.44 110.82 20.71
C ILE A 182 -35.54 110.84 22.24
N ASN A 183 -34.49 110.51 22.98
CA ASN A 183 -34.46 110.58 24.44
C ASN A 183 -34.61 112.01 24.97
N LYS A 184 -34.04 113.02 24.26
CA LYS A 184 -34.32 114.43 24.55
C LYS A 184 -35.79 114.78 24.29
N LEU A 185 -36.41 114.19 23.26
CA LEU A 185 -37.82 114.39 22.92
C LEU A 185 -38.79 113.74 23.92
N ILE A 186 -38.45 112.56 24.45
CA ILE A 186 -39.27 111.82 25.43
C ILE A 186 -39.39 112.55 26.79
N ARG A 187 -38.44 113.42 27.11
CA ARG A 187 -38.50 114.23 28.35
C ARG A 187 -39.59 115.29 28.30
N THR A 188 -40.04 115.69 27.12
CA THR A 188 -41.03 116.76 26.93
C THR A 188 -42.38 116.26 26.43
N ASN A 189 -42.40 115.20 25.62
CA ASN A 189 -43.60 114.49 25.19
C ASN A 189 -43.53 113.02 25.63
N LYS A 190 -44.64 112.42 26.08
CA LYS A 190 -44.69 110.98 26.40
C LYS A 190 -45.94 110.34 25.84
N THR A 191 -45.74 109.38 24.95
CA THR A 191 -46.78 108.52 24.37
C THR A 191 -46.21 107.12 24.15
N ALA A 192 -47.07 106.10 24.14
CA ALA A 192 -46.66 104.73 23.85
C ALA A 192 -45.96 104.61 22.47
N THR A 193 -46.39 105.39 21.48
CA THR A 193 -45.79 105.43 20.12
C THR A 193 -44.37 106.01 20.12
N LEU A 194 -44.12 107.04 20.92
CA LEU A 194 -42.81 107.66 21.02
C LEU A 194 -41.83 106.77 21.82
N ILE A 195 -42.33 106.12 22.88
CA ILE A 195 -41.55 105.16 23.66
C ILE A 195 -41.23 103.91 22.83
N ASP A 196 -42.15 103.45 21.98
CA ASP A 196 -41.88 102.37 21.03
C ASP A 196 -40.82 102.77 19.98
N HIS A 197 -40.81 104.02 19.51
CA HIS A 197 -39.73 104.49 18.63
C HIS A 197 -38.38 104.47 19.36
N ALA A 198 -38.32 104.90 20.63
CA ALA A 198 -37.12 104.75 21.45
C ALA A 198 -36.74 103.29 21.69
N ALA A 199 -37.71 102.40 21.91
CA ALA A 199 -37.45 100.97 22.04
C ALA A 199 -36.78 100.41 20.78
N ARG A 200 -37.27 100.78 19.59
CA ARG A 200 -36.69 100.37 18.31
C ARG A 200 -35.28 100.90 18.10
N LEU A 201 -35.03 102.17 18.44
CA LEU A 201 -33.69 102.77 18.33
C LEU A 201 -32.71 102.16 19.35
N ALA A 202 -33.13 101.96 20.59
CA ALA A 202 -32.33 101.29 21.60
C ALA A 202 -31.98 99.85 21.19
N LEU A 203 -32.92 99.12 20.57
CA LEU A 203 -32.66 97.78 20.03
C LEU A 203 -31.61 97.84 18.90
N ALA A 204 -31.75 98.80 17.99
CA ALA A 204 -30.82 98.97 16.89
C ALA A 204 -29.41 99.43 17.34
N ASN A 205 -29.27 100.03 18.55
CA ASN A 205 -27.98 100.32 19.19
C ASN A 205 -27.38 99.15 19.98
N GLY A 206 -28.05 98.00 20.05
CA GLY A 206 -27.62 96.90 20.94
C GLY A 206 -27.82 97.21 22.43
N HIS A 207 -28.55 98.26 22.77
CA HIS A 207 -28.98 98.54 24.14
C HIS A 207 -30.21 97.68 24.49
N TYR A 208 -30.02 96.35 24.45
CA TYR A 208 -31.11 95.38 24.58
C TYR A 208 -31.91 95.54 25.87
N LEU A 209 -31.25 95.84 27.00
CA LEU A 209 -31.94 96.05 28.27
C LEU A 209 -32.80 97.32 28.26
N HIS A 210 -32.27 98.44 27.75
CA HIS A 210 -33.03 99.69 27.67
C HIS A 210 -34.19 99.58 26.68
N SER A 211 -33.99 98.94 25.54
CA SER A 211 -35.07 98.68 24.58
C SER A 211 -36.18 97.83 25.18
N ALA A 212 -35.82 96.80 25.95
CA ALA A 212 -36.78 95.96 26.63
C ALA A 212 -37.51 96.73 27.74
N GLN A 213 -36.82 97.61 28.48
CA GLN A 213 -37.44 98.52 29.46
C GLN A 213 -38.40 99.52 28.80
N TYR A 214 -38.05 100.08 27.64
CA TYR A 214 -38.94 100.95 26.88
C TYR A 214 -40.17 100.18 26.37
N SER A 215 -39.99 98.97 25.85
CA SER A 215 -41.09 98.09 25.45
C SER A 215 -41.97 97.72 26.65
N TRP A 216 -41.37 97.46 27.82
CA TRP A 216 -42.08 97.20 29.07
C TRP A 216 -42.86 98.43 29.57
N GLN A 217 -42.30 99.63 29.44
CA GLN A 217 -43.02 100.87 29.74
C GLN A 217 -44.14 101.13 28.73
N ALA A 218 -43.93 100.84 27.44
CA ALA A 218 -44.97 100.92 26.42
C ALA A 218 -46.12 99.93 26.72
N MET A 219 -45.80 98.72 27.20
CA MET A 219 -46.79 97.76 27.71
C MET A 219 -47.60 98.36 28.86
N GLN A 220 -46.95 98.94 29.88
CA GLN A 220 -47.62 99.53 31.04
C GLN A 220 -48.51 100.74 30.69
N LEU A 221 -48.14 101.49 29.65
CA LEU A 221 -48.90 102.65 29.15
C LEU A 221 -50.02 102.27 28.17
N SER A 222 -50.12 100.98 27.79
CA SER A 222 -51.12 100.49 26.84
C SER A 222 -52.37 100.02 27.56
N GLU A 223 -53.54 100.44 27.05
CA GLU A 223 -54.84 100.12 27.66
C GLU A 223 -55.45 98.81 27.14
N THR A 224 -55.05 98.35 25.94
CA THR A 224 -55.60 97.13 25.36
C THR A 224 -54.77 95.89 25.72
N PRO A 225 -55.39 94.75 26.07
CA PRO A 225 -54.67 93.49 26.30
C PRO A 225 -53.86 93.02 25.08
N ALA A 226 -54.30 93.39 23.87
CA ALA A 226 -53.60 93.08 22.62
C ALA A 226 -52.29 93.86 22.49
N ASP A 227 -52.30 95.17 22.78
CA ASP A 227 -51.10 96.00 22.76
C ASP A 227 -50.16 95.64 23.92
N GLN A 228 -50.71 95.35 25.11
CA GLN A 228 -49.92 94.84 26.24
C GLN A 228 -49.18 93.56 25.87
N ARG A 229 -49.86 92.59 25.23
CA ARG A 229 -49.21 91.36 24.74
C ARG A 229 -48.18 91.66 23.66
N ARG A 230 -48.48 92.54 22.70
CA ARG A 230 -47.54 92.91 21.64
C ARG A 230 -46.23 93.46 22.21
N TYR A 231 -46.33 94.41 23.14
CA TYR A 231 -45.17 95.01 23.79
C TYR A 231 -44.45 94.05 24.74
N LEU A 232 -45.17 93.16 25.42
CA LEU A 232 -44.57 92.09 26.22
C LEU A 232 -43.72 91.15 25.33
N LEU A 233 -44.28 90.67 24.22
CA LEU A 233 -43.54 89.84 23.27
C LEU A 233 -42.34 90.57 22.68
N GLN A 234 -42.50 91.85 22.33
CA GLN A 234 -41.40 92.71 21.85
C GLN A 234 -40.29 92.87 22.91
N ALA A 235 -40.65 93.02 24.19
CA ALA A 235 -39.67 93.06 25.28
C ALA A 235 -38.91 91.73 25.41
N LEU A 236 -39.63 90.60 25.36
CA LEU A 236 -39.01 89.26 25.43
C LEU A 236 -38.15 88.95 24.20
N ASP A 237 -38.58 89.35 23.00
CA ASP A 237 -37.80 89.27 21.75
C ASP A 237 -36.48 90.03 21.90
N THR A 238 -36.56 91.27 22.37
CA THR A 238 -35.40 92.15 22.56
C THR A 238 -34.41 91.55 23.57
N LEU A 239 -34.90 91.03 24.70
CA LEU A 239 -34.06 90.40 25.72
C LEU A 239 -33.41 89.11 25.19
N GLN A 240 -34.13 88.34 24.37
CA GLN A 240 -33.55 87.18 23.69
C GLN A 240 -32.42 87.59 22.74
N SER A 241 -32.64 88.61 21.91
CA SER A 241 -31.66 89.11 20.95
C SER A 241 -30.39 89.62 21.63
N GLY A 242 -30.49 90.10 22.87
CA GLY A 242 -29.34 90.55 23.66
C GLY A 242 -28.61 89.47 24.46
N GLY A 243 -29.03 88.21 24.41
CA GLY A 243 -28.48 87.15 25.26
C GLY A 243 -28.77 87.32 26.76
N ILE A 244 -29.60 88.30 27.13
CA ILE A 244 -29.99 88.65 28.50
C ILE A 244 -31.39 88.11 28.85
N GLY A 245 -31.83 87.08 28.14
CA GLY A 245 -33.18 86.50 28.26
C GLY A 245 -33.56 86.02 29.66
N HIS A 246 -32.59 85.70 30.51
CA HIS A 246 -32.82 85.38 31.92
C HIS A 246 -33.55 86.50 32.67
N ILE A 247 -33.27 87.76 32.35
CA ILE A 247 -33.96 88.93 32.92
C ILE A 247 -35.43 88.92 32.51
N GLY A 248 -35.73 88.56 31.26
CA GLY A 248 -37.11 88.50 30.75
C GLY A 248 -37.93 87.41 31.42
N LEU A 249 -37.29 86.28 31.75
CA LEU A 249 -37.93 85.21 32.52
C LEU A 249 -38.28 85.68 33.94
N ASP A 250 -37.40 86.46 34.57
CA ASP A 250 -37.63 86.99 35.92
C ASP A 250 -38.69 88.11 35.91
N TRP A 251 -38.74 88.94 34.86
CA TRP A 251 -39.78 89.97 34.70
C TRP A 251 -41.17 89.37 34.54
N VAL A 252 -41.30 88.29 33.76
CA VAL A 252 -42.60 87.66 33.52
C VAL A 252 -43.15 86.98 34.77
N GLN A 253 -42.29 86.48 35.68
CA GLN A 253 -42.75 85.95 36.98
C GLN A 253 -43.44 87.00 37.86
N GLN A 254 -43.21 88.29 37.61
CA GLN A 254 -43.86 89.38 38.33
C GLN A 254 -45.25 89.73 37.76
N LEU A 255 -45.63 89.17 36.61
CA LEU A 255 -46.93 89.37 35.98
C LEU A 255 -47.95 88.31 36.45
N PRO A 256 -49.26 88.66 36.51
CA PRO A 256 -50.32 87.69 36.78
C PRO A 256 -50.28 86.52 35.78
N PRO A 257 -50.46 85.26 36.23
CA PRO A 257 -50.41 84.07 35.36
C PRO A 257 -51.24 84.17 34.09
N ALA A 258 -52.44 84.76 34.17
CA ALA A 258 -53.34 84.94 33.03
C ALA A 258 -52.76 85.77 31.88
N GLN A 259 -51.78 86.65 32.15
CA GLN A 259 -51.17 87.51 31.13
C GLN A 259 -50.07 86.79 30.33
N TRP A 260 -49.40 85.81 30.92
CA TRP A 260 -48.26 85.12 30.29
C TRP A 260 -48.48 83.63 30.01
N GLN A 261 -49.45 82.96 30.64
CA GLN A 261 -49.85 81.58 30.33
C GLN A 261 -50.74 81.48 29.08
N THR A 262 -50.44 82.27 28.05
CA THR A 262 -51.10 82.16 26.74
C THR A 262 -50.19 81.37 25.79
N PRO A 263 -50.73 80.66 24.78
CA PRO A 263 -49.90 79.84 23.89
C PRO A 263 -48.75 80.60 23.22
N ASP A 264 -49.00 81.83 22.73
CA ASP A 264 -47.98 82.66 22.07
C ASP A 264 -46.85 83.05 23.03
N THR A 265 -47.22 83.45 24.26
CA THR A 265 -46.25 83.82 25.29
C THR A 265 -45.50 82.61 25.83
N LEU A 266 -46.17 81.47 26.07
CA LEU A 266 -45.52 80.22 26.49
C LEU A 266 -44.55 79.69 25.43
N TYR A 267 -44.91 79.79 24.14
CA TYR A 267 -43.99 79.48 23.03
C TYR A 267 -42.76 80.38 23.05
N LYS A 268 -42.96 81.69 23.26
CA LYS A 268 -41.86 82.65 23.36
C LYS A 268 -40.98 82.41 24.60
N LEU A 269 -41.58 82.15 25.75
CA LEU A 269 -40.89 81.86 27.02
C LEU A 269 -40.10 80.56 26.95
N THR A 270 -40.64 79.54 26.31
CA THR A 270 -39.92 78.27 26.07
C THR A 270 -38.67 78.51 25.23
N LYS A 271 -38.77 79.27 24.12
CA LYS A 271 -37.60 79.68 23.32
C LYS A 271 -36.60 80.52 24.12
N LEU A 272 -37.10 81.45 24.92
CA LEU A 272 -36.28 82.34 25.73
C LEU A 272 -35.50 81.58 26.81
N ALA A 273 -36.15 80.63 27.49
CA ALA A 273 -35.56 79.78 28.49
C ALA A 273 -34.50 78.83 27.92
N LEU A 274 -34.76 78.25 26.74
CA LEU A 274 -33.75 77.51 25.98
C LEU A 274 -32.53 78.37 25.61
N ALA A 275 -32.76 79.56 25.05
CA ALA A 275 -31.69 80.49 24.68
C ALA A 275 -30.89 81.00 25.89
N SER A 276 -31.50 81.01 27.08
CA SER A 276 -30.88 81.46 28.33
C SER A 276 -30.24 80.31 29.13
N ASN A 277 -30.13 79.11 28.56
CA ASN A 277 -29.62 77.91 29.23
C ASN A 277 -30.32 77.61 30.58
N ARG A 278 -31.63 77.91 30.69
CA ARG A 278 -32.50 77.53 31.82
C ARG A 278 -33.45 76.37 31.40
N PRO A 279 -32.94 75.17 31.04
CA PRO A 279 -33.75 74.14 30.38
C PRO A 279 -34.94 73.65 31.23
N ALA A 280 -34.79 73.52 32.55
CA ALA A 280 -35.89 73.13 33.45
C ALA A 280 -37.09 74.07 33.36
N GLN A 281 -36.85 75.38 33.18
CA GLN A 281 -37.94 76.35 32.98
C GLN A 281 -38.54 76.23 31.57
N ALA A 282 -37.70 75.99 30.55
CA ALA A 282 -38.17 75.77 29.19
C ALA A 282 -39.11 74.55 29.10
N ASP A 283 -38.74 73.46 29.77
CA ASP A 283 -39.52 72.24 29.84
C ASP A 283 -40.87 72.46 30.56
N ALA A 284 -40.86 73.15 31.69
CA ALA A 284 -42.09 73.51 32.40
C ALA A 284 -43.06 74.36 31.53
N PHE A 285 -42.54 75.33 30.77
CA PHE A 285 -43.35 76.11 29.83
C PHE A 285 -43.81 75.27 28.63
N ALA A 286 -42.96 74.37 28.13
CA ALA A 286 -43.29 73.45 27.05
C ALA A 286 -44.40 72.47 27.43
N LEU A 287 -44.39 71.94 28.66
CA LEU A 287 -45.44 71.07 29.19
C LEU A 287 -46.80 71.78 29.26
N GLN A 288 -46.82 73.04 29.69
CA GLN A 288 -48.02 73.88 29.69
C GLN A 288 -48.48 74.21 28.25
N LEU A 289 -47.54 74.54 27.36
CA LEU A 289 -47.81 74.88 25.96
C LEU A 289 -48.42 73.71 25.18
N THR A 290 -47.91 72.51 25.41
CA THR A 290 -48.36 71.27 24.77
C THR A 290 -49.51 70.60 25.51
N GLY A 291 -49.93 71.12 26.68
CA GLY A 291 -51.01 70.59 27.50
C GLY A 291 -50.77 69.16 28.05
N LEU A 292 -49.54 68.64 27.99
CA LEU A 292 -49.18 67.30 28.48
C LEU A 292 -49.30 67.15 30.01
N ASN A 293 -49.38 68.27 30.73
CA ASN A 293 -49.63 68.31 32.17
C ASN A 293 -51.12 68.43 32.53
N SER A 294 -52.02 68.50 31.54
CA SER A 294 -53.46 68.66 31.75
C SER A 294 -54.20 67.34 31.57
N SER A 295 -55.31 67.17 32.29
CA SER A 295 -56.17 65.97 32.21
C SER A 295 -57.00 65.87 30.92
N HIS A 296 -56.92 66.87 30.03
CA HIS A 296 -57.63 66.92 28.76
C HIS A 296 -56.65 66.71 27.59
N PRO A 297 -57.05 66.00 26.52
CA PRO A 297 -56.17 65.76 25.39
C PRO A 297 -55.83 67.08 24.70
N ALA A 298 -54.55 67.45 24.76
CA ALA A 298 -54.08 68.66 24.11
C ALA A 298 -54.11 68.52 22.58
N ARG A 299 -54.54 69.58 21.89
CA ARG A 299 -54.50 69.65 20.43
C ARG A 299 -53.04 69.58 19.97
N PHE A 300 -52.68 68.59 19.16
CA PHE A 300 -51.35 68.49 18.57
C PHE A 300 -51.13 69.65 17.60
N ILE A 301 -50.19 70.53 17.93
CA ILE A 301 -49.76 71.65 17.08
C ILE A 301 -48.28 71.40 16.76
N PRO A 302 -47.92 71.14 15.49
CA PRO A 302 -46.56 70.73 15.11
C PRO A 302 -45.47 71.68 15.63
N ALA A 303 -45.67 72.99 15.48
CA ALA A 303 -44.71 74.00 15.94
C ALA A 303 -44.49 73.96 17.46
N TYR A 304 -45.52 73.63 18.25
CA TYR A 304 -45.42 73.53 19.71
C TYR A 304 -44.71 72.23 20.10
N ALA A 305 -45.03 71.13 19.41
CA ALA A 305 -44.38 69.85 19.62
C ALA A 305 -42.88 69.91 19.29
N ASP A 306 -42.48 70.52 18.17
CA ASP A 306 -41.07 70.69 17.79
C ASP A 306 -40.27 71.43 18.87
N LEU A 307 -40.82 72.53 19.36
CA LEU A 307 -40.18 73.33 20.40
C LEU A 307 -40.15 72.59 21.75
N ALA A 308 -41.26 71.97 22.13
CA ALA A 308 -41.37 71.23 23.38
C ALA A 308 -40.43 70.03 23.43
N TYR A 309 -40.30 69.30 22.33
CA TYR A 309 -39.33 68.21 22.19
C TYR A 309 -37.90 68.71 22.42
N THR A 310 -37.53 69.86 21.84
CA THR A 310 -36.21 70.47 22.05
C THR A 310 -35.99 70.89 23.51
N ALA A 311 -37.02 71.44 24.16
CA ALA A 311 -36.99 71.83 25.57
C ALA A 311 -36.80 70.63 26.51
N MET A 312 -37.59 69.57 26.30
CA MET A 312 -37.51 68.33 27.09
C MET A 312 -36.14 67.66 26.95
N LEU A 313 -35.59 67.59 25.73
CA LEU A 313 -34.23 67.06 25.53
C LEU A 313 -33.17 67.90 26.23
N GLY A 314 -33.27 69.23 26.17
CA GLY A 314 -32.37 70.14 26.88
C GLY A 314 -32.40 69.93 28.40
N ASN A 315 -33.57 69.57 28.96
CA ASN A 315 -33.74 69.28 30.39
C ASN A 315 -33.47 67.81 30.77
N ARG A 316 -33.20 66.94 29.78
CA ARG A 316 -33.18 65.48 29.95
C ARG A 316 -34.50 64.89 30.48
N ASP A 317 -35.63 65.54 30.24
CA ASP A 317 -36.96 64.99 30.53
C ASP A 317 -37.40 64.03 29.41
N LEU A 318 -36.76 62.85 29.41
CA LEU A 318 -37.03 61.80 28.45
C LEU A 318 -38.44 61.20 28.64
N THR A 319 -39.02 61.32 29.84
CA THR A 319 -40.34 60.74 30.17
C THR A 319 -41.47 61.51 29.52
N ASN A 320 -41.39 62.83 29.44
CA ASN A 320 -42.39 63.61 28.70
C ASN A 320 -42.05 63.73 27.21
N ALA A 321 -40.76 63.73 26.84
CA ALA A 321 -40.34 63.68 25.43
C ALA A 321 -40.90 62.45 24.69
N ILE A 322 -40.90 61.28 25.34
CA ILE A 322 -41.44 60.05 24.73
C ILE A 322 -42.96 60.11 24.56
N LYS A 323 -43.69 60.66 25.55
CA LYS A 323 -45.16 60.85 25.45
C LYS A 323 -45.51 61.82 24.33
N LEU A 324 -44.76 62.92 24.20
CA LEU A 324 -44.94 63.89 23.12
C LEU A 324 -44.69 63.26 21.75
N ALA A 325 -43.61 62.48 21.62
CA ALA A 325 -43.26 61.81 20.37
C ALA A 325 -44.26 60.71 19.99
N GLN A 326 -44.77 59.93 20.97
CA GLN A 326 -45.86 58.97 20.75
C GLN A 326 -47.15 59.68 20.30
N LEU A 327 -47.51 60.79 20.94
CA LEU A 327 -48.66 61.62 20.53
C LEU A 327 -48.47 62.15 19.09
N ALA A 328 -47.26 62.59 18.74
CA ALA A 328 -46.94 63.08 17.40
C ALA A 328 -47.08 61.98 16.33
N VAL A 329 -46.56 60.78 16.60
CA VAL A 329 -46.67 59.62 15.70
C VAL A 329 -48.13 59.14 15.60
N ALA A 330 -48.90 59.16 16.70
CA ALA A 330 -50.32 58.80 16.67
C ALA A 330 -51.15 59.77 15.81
N ASN A 331 -50.85 61.08 15.87
CA ASN A 331 -51.53 62.09 15.05
C ASN A 331 -51.01 62.16 13.61
N SER A 332 -49.77 61.74 13.36
CA SER A 332 -49.15 61.72 12.03
C SER A 332 -48.35 60.44 11.81
N PRO A 333 -49.02 59.29 11.58
CA PRO A 333 -48.36 57.98 11.52
C PRO A 333 -47.36 57.82 10.38
N ASN A 334 -47.41 58.65 9.33
CA ASN A 334 -46.48 58.57 8.20
C ASN A 334 -45.36 59.61 8.27
N ASN A 335 -45.27 60.38 9.35
CA ASN A 335 -44.21 61.38 9.51
C ASN A 335 -42.92 60.72 10.00
N ALA A 336 -41.97 60.50 9.08
CA ALA A 336 -40.68 59.89 9.39
C ALA A 336 -39.88 60.67 10.45
N THR A 337 -39.86 62.01 10.40
CA THR A 337 -39.12 62.82 11.38
C THR A 337 -39.60 62.59 12.81
N TRP A 338 -40.92 62.46 13.01
CA TRP A 338 -41.47 62.17 14.34
C TRP A 338 -41.26 60.73 14.78
N ARG A 339 -41.26 59.77 13.84
CA ARG A 339 -40.90 58.37 14.14
C ARG A 339 -39.42 58.23 14.50
N GLU A 340 -38.52 58.94 13.81
CA GLU A 340 -37.09 58.94 14.11
C GLU A 340 -36.82 59.56 15.50
N ARG A 341 -37.50 60.67 15.81
CA ARG A 341 -37.47 61.26 17.16
C ARG A 341 -37.99 60.31 18.23
N LEU A 342 -39.13 59.65 17.98
CA LEU A 342 -39.66 58.65 18.91
C LEU A 342 -38.66 57.50 19.11
N ALA A 343 -38.02 57.03 18.03
CA ALA A 343 -37.03 55.98 18.08
C ALA A 343 -35.81 56.37 18.94
N HIS A 344 -35.24 57.57 18.70
CA HIS A 344 -34.12 58.08 19.50
C HIS A 344 -34.46 58.28 20.98
N VAL A 345 -35.61 58.88 21.30
CA VAL A 345 -36.00 59.08 22.71
C VAL A 345 -36.34 57.76 23.38
N ALA A 346 -36.95 56.81 22.67
CA ALA A 346 -37.19 55.48 23.20
C ALA A 346 -35.86 54.77 23.54
N GLU A 347 -34.82 54.91 22.71
CA GLU A 347 -33.49 54.39 23.06
C GLU A 347 -32.88 55.08 24.29
N TRP A 348 -32.92 56.42 24.35
CA TRP A 348 -32.38 57.16 25.49
C TRP A 348 -33.14 56.91 26.80
N ASN A 349 -34.44 56.60 26.72
CA ASN A 349 -35.31 56.30 27.86
C ASN A 349 -35.39 54.80 28.20
N ASN A 350 -34.48 53.98 27.65
CA ASN A 350 -34.41 52.53 27.89
C ASN A 350 -35.71 51.76 27.54
N GLN A 351 -36.36 52.13 26.43
CA GLN A 351 -37.50 51.43 25.83
C GLN A 351 -37.12 50.84 24.44
N PRO A 352 -36.20 49.86 24.41
CA PRO A 352 -35.62 49.38 23.16
C PRO A 352 -36.62 48.68 22.23
N GLN A 353 -37.70 48.09 22.75
CA GLN A 353 -38.76 47.47 21.93
C GLN A 353 -39.55 48.51 21.13
N LEU A 354 -39.94 49.62 21.77
CA LEU A 354 -40.61 50.72 21.09
C LEU A 354 -39.70 51.37 20.05
N ALA A 355 -38.41 51.53 20.36
CA ALA A 355 -37.43 52.02 19.40
C ALA A 355 -37.30 51.07 18.20
N LEU A 356 -37.24 49.75 18.45
CA LEU A 356 -37.13 48.72 17.41
C LEU A 356 -38.29 48.81 16.40
N GLU A 357 -39.53 48.96 16.88
CA GLU A 357 -40.71 49.11 16.02
C GLU A 357 -40.63 50.36 15.12
N GLN A 358 -40.17 51.48 15.67
CA GLN A 358 -40.06 52.72 14.89
C GLN A 358 -38.92 52.64 13.88
N TRP A 359 -37.76 52.10 14.27
CA TRP A 359 -36.64 51.89 13.35
C TRP A 359 -36.97 50.89 12.25
N HIS A 360 -37.74 49.83 12.54
CA HIS A 360 -38.26 48.91 11.54
C HIS A 360 -39.15 49.61 10.51
N TRP A 361 -40.10 50.43 10.97
CA TRP A 361 -40.97 51.19 10.06
C TRP A 361 -40.16 52.13 9.16
N LEU A 362 -39.19 52.86 9.75
CA LEU A 362 -38.32 53.77 9.00
C LEU A 362 -37.45 53.04 7.97
N ALA A 363 -36.86 51.91 8.35
CA ALA A 363 -36.04 51.08 7.46
C ALA A 363 -36.86 50.56 6.26
N THR A 364 -38.06 50.05 6.52
CA THR A 364 -38.92 49.43 5.48
C THR A 364 -39.63 50.44 4.58
N HIS A 365 -40.07 51.60 5.11
CA HIS A 365 -40.86 52.56 4.33
C HIS A 365 -40.02 53.66 3.69
N GLN A 366 -38.92 54.06 4.34
CA GLN A 366 -38.12 55.22 3.91
C GLN A 366 -36.74 54.81 3.40
N GLY A 367 -36.34 53.55 3.59
CA GLY A 367 -35.16 52.96 2.94
C GLY A 367 -33.83 53.61 3.30
N THR A 368 -33.78 54.41 4.38
CA THR A 368 -32.54 55.09 4.78
C THR A 368 -31.60 54.11 5.46
N GLU A 369 -30.33 54.13 5.02
CA GLU A 369 -29.30 53.20 5.52
C GLU A 369 -29.08 53.34 7.04
N SER A 370 -29.18 54.55 7.57
CA SER A 370 -29.09 54.82 9.01
C SER A 370 -30.19 54.12 9.81
N ALA A 371 -31.42 54.03 9.29
CA ALA A 371 -32.52 53.34 9.93
C ALA A 371 -32.33 51.81 9.90
N TRP A 372 -31.83 51.27 8.79
CA TRP A 372 -31.45 49.86 8.70
C TRP A 372 -30.36 49.48 9.71
N GLN A 373 -29.34 50.32 9.87
CA GLN A 373 -28.27 50.10 10.85
C GLN A 373 -28.76 50.20 12.29
N ALA A 374 -29.60 51.20 12.61
CA ALA A 374 -30.18 51.35 13.95
C ALA A 374 -31.12 50.19 14.30
N TRP A 375 -31.97 49.77 13.35
CA TRP A 375 -32.85 48.61 13.50
C TRP A 375 -32.04 47.34 13.75
N MET A 376 -31.01 47.08 12.95
CA MET A 376 -30.14 45.90 13.10
C MET A 376 -29.34 45.89 14.40
N ARG A 377 -28.83 47.03 14.85
CA ARG A 377 -28.14 47.15 16.14
C ARG A 377 -29.07 46.81 17.31
N LEU A 378 -30.29 47.34 17.29
CA LEU A 378 -31.28 47.07 18.34
C LEU A 378 -31.81 45.63 18.27
N ALA A 379 -32.07 45.10 17.08
CA ALA A 379 -32.46 43.70 16.89
C ALA A 379 -31.38 42.76 17.44
N GLY A 380 -30.10 43.10 17.23
CA GLY A 380 -28.95 42.44 17.83
C GLY A 380 -28.97 42.46 19.36
N GLY A 381 -29.11 43.66 19.96
CA GLY A 381 -29.12 43.83 21.41
C GLY A 381 -30.35 43.24 22.12
N LEU A 382 -31.46 43.09 21.41
CA LEU A 382 -32.70 42.49 21.91
C LEU A 382 -32.83 40.99 21.62
N PHE A 383 -31.85 40.39 20.95
CA PHE A 383 -31.89 39.01 20.46
C PHE A 383 -33.13 38.72 19.59
N ASP A 384 -33.63 39.73 18.87
CA ASP A 384 -34.70 39.55 17.87
C ASP A 384 -34.10 39.00 16.58
N TYR A 385 -33.86 37.69 16.58
CA TYR A 385 -33.22 36.99 15.48
C TYR A 385 -34.07 36.99 14.20
N ALA A 386 -35.40 37.12 14.30
CA ALA A 386 -36.28 37.22 13.13
C ALA A 386 -36.10 38.55 12.39
N ALA A 387 -36.04 39.66 13.14
CA ALA A 387 -35.68 40.97 12.58
C ALA A 387 -34.25 41.00 12.04
N GLN A 388 -33.30 40.34 12.71
CA GLN A 388 -31.92 40.24 12.25
C GLN A 388 -31.80 39.53 10.90
N ILE A 389 -32.56 38.46 10.65
CA ILE A 389 -32.56 37.77 9.35
C ILE A 389 -32.97 38.72 8.23
N ILE A 390 -34.06 39.48 8.41
CA ILE A 390 -34.55 40.42 7.38
C ILE A 390 -33.48 41.47 7.05
N GLY A 391 -32.82 42.04 8.06
CA GLY A 391 -31.75 43.01 7.80
C GLY A 391 -30.45 42.39 7.28
N LEU A 392 -30.15 41.13 7.59
CA LEU A 392 -29.03 40.41 6.96
C LEU A 392 -29.32 40.10 5.49
N GLU A 393 -30.54 39.72 5.13
CA GLU A 393 -30.98 39.50 3.74
C GLU A 393 -30.89 40.80 2.92
N HIS A 394 -31.34 41.92 3.49
CA HIS A 394 -31.19 43.23 2.87
C HIS A 394 -29.72 43.58 2.60
N ASN A 395 -28.85 43.36 3.61
CA ASN A 395 -27.41 43.59 3.45
C ASN A 395 -26.78 42.66 2.42
N TRP A 396 -27.20 41.39 2.35
CA TRP A 396 -26.72 40.42 1.38
C TRP A 396 -27.04 40.87 -0.06
N GLN A 397 -28.29 41.25 -0.34
CA GLN A 397 -28.69 41.75 -1.67
C GLN A 397 -27.91 43.00 -2.09
N ARG A 398 -27.61 43.89 -1.14
CA ARG A 398 -26.93 45.17 -1.43
C ARG A 398 -25.42 45.03 -1.55
N SER A 399 -24.82 44.03 -0.89
CA SER A 399 -23.37 43.79 -0.84
C SER A 399 -22.85 42.95 -2.01
N GLN A 400 -23.51 42.98 -3.17
CA GLN A 400 -23.22 42.09 -4.29
C GLN A 400 -23.28 40.60 -3.91
N HIS A 401 -24.16 40.25 -2.97
CA HIS A 401 -24.35 38.87 -2.50
C HIS A 401 -23.15 38.29 -1.73
N ASP A 402 -22.39 39.13 -1.01
CA ASP A 402 -21.24 38.70 -0.19
C ASP A 402 -21.60 37.56 0.78
N ASP A 403 -20.89 36.44 0.67
CA ASP A 403 -21.02 35.22 1.46
C ASP A 403 -21.07 35.46 2.97
N LYS A 404 -20.40 36.52 3.45
CA LYS A 404 -20.33 36.85 4.88
C LYS A 404 -21.73 37.02 5.47
N TYR A 405 -22.63 37.66 4.72
CA TYR A 405 -24.01 37.86 5.16
C TYR A 405 -24.79 36.55 5.07
N ALA A 406 -24.61 35.77 4.01
CA ALA A 406 -25.25 34.47 3.86
C ALA A 406 -24.89 33.49 5.00
N ARG A 407 -23.60 33.39 5.37
CA ARG A 407 -23.15 32.59 6.53
C ARG A 407 -23.84 33.03 7.82
N LYS A 408 -24.00 34.35 8.02
CA LYS A 408 -24.65 34.90 9.21
C LYS A 408 -26.17 34.69 9.23
N ILE A 409 -26.84 34.71 8.07
CA ILE A 409 -28.25 34.34 7.92
C ILE A 409 -28.46 32.90 8.36
N VAL A 410 -27.66 31.97 7.83
CA VAL A 410 -27.70 30.54 8.18
C VAL A 410 -27.48 30.35 9.68
N GLN A 411 -26.43 30.96 10.23
CA GLN A 411 -26.15 30.89 11.68
C GLN A 411 -27.33 31.41 12.52
N THR A 412 -27.98 32.48 12.09
CA THR A 412 -29.12 33.08 12.80
C THR A 412 -30.35 32.16 12.78
N TYR A 413 -30.61 31.49 11.65
CA TYR A 413 -31.63 30.44 11.57
C TYR A 413 -31.30 29.21 12.43
N GLU A 414 -30.03 28.79 12.48
CA GLU A 414 -29.58 27.71 13.38
C GLU A 414 -29.80 28.09 14.86
N TYR A 415 -29.53 29.34 15.26
CA TYR A 415 -29.83 29.81 16.63
C TYR A 415 -31.33 29.83 16.97
N LEU A 416 -32.19 30.05 15.97
CA LEU A 416 -33.64 29.97 16.13
C LEU A 416 -34.18 28.53 16.18
N GLY A 417 -33.31 27.51 16.02
CA GLY A 417 -33.72 26.12 15.89
C GLY A 417 -34.53 25.85 14.62
N GLN A 418 -34.33 26.66 13.56
CA GLN A 418 -35.06 26.55 12.28
C GLN A 418 -34.11 26.33 11.08
N PRO A 419 -33.21 25.33 11.12
CA PRO A 419 -32.23 25.10 10.05
C PRO A 419 -32.88 24.67 8.72
N GLU A 420 -34.10 24.11 8.72
CA GLU A 420 -34.85 23.82 7.50
C GLU A 420 -35.17 25.10 6.71
N LYS A 421 -35.48 26.20 7.40
CA LYS A 421 -35.77 27.48 6.74
C LYS A 421 -34.52 28.09 6.12
N ALA A 422 -33.36 27.95 6.78
CA ALA A 422 -32.07 28.31 6.17
C ALA A 422 -31.80 27.50 4.91
N LEU A 423 -32.06 26.18 4.91
CA LEU A 423 -31.92 25.36 3.71
C LEU A 423 -32.84 25.83 2.57
N VAL A 424 -34.10 26.14 2.87
CA VAL A 424 -35.04 26.68 1.86
C VAL A 424 -34.53 27.99 1.28
N TRP A 425 -34.09 28.92 2.15
CA TRP A 425 -33.52 30.20 1.73
C TRP A 425 -32.27 30.03 0.86
N LEU A 426 -31.35 29.14 1.24
CA LEU A 426 -30.17 28.84 0.44
C LEU A 426 -30.56 28.22 -0.91
N ASN A 427 -31.51 27.27 -0.94
CA ASN A 427 -31.92 26.60 -2.18
C ASN A 427 -32.57 27.57 -3.19
N SER A 428 -33.27 28.62 -2.72
CA SER A 428 -33.90 29.59 -3.62
C SER A 428 -32.92 30.59 -4.22
N HIS A 429 -31.71 30.70 -3.66
CA HIS A 429 -30.70 31.67 -4.08
C HIS A 429 -29.38 31.05 -4.58
N ALA A 430 -29.16 29.76 -4.31
CA ALA A 430 -27.96 29.04 -4.73
C ALA A 430 -28.13 28.44 -6.14
N ASP A 431 -27.17 28.74 -7.01
CA ASP A 431 -27.04 28.09 -8.32
C ASP A 431 -25.57 27.81 -8.66
N GLU A 432 -25.33 26.87 -9.57
CA GLU A 432 -23.99 26.38 -9.93
C GLU A 432 -23.09 27.41 -10.61
N TYR A 433 -23.63 28.55 -11.05
CA TYR A 433 -22.97 29.52 -11.93
C TYR A 433 -22.76 30.89 -11.27
N ASN A 434 -23.79 31.45 -10.63
CA ASN A 434 -23.78 32.79 -10.06
C ASN A 434 -23.42 32.78 -8.57
N HIS A 435 -23.87 31.76 -7.82
CA HIS A 435 -23.71 31.68 -6.36
C HIS A 435 -23.27 30.29 -5.84
N PRO A 436 -22.16 29.73 -6.35
CA PRO A 436 -21.67 28.40 -5.94
C PRO A 436 -21.31 28.32 -4.45
N GLU A 437 -20.91 29.41 -3.81
CA GLU A 437 -20.66 29.52 -2.37
C GLU A 437 -21.89 29.22 -1.51
N LEU A 438 -23.08 29.60 -1.97
CA LEU A 438 -24.34 29.34 -1.25
C LEU A 438 -24.72 27.88 -1.39
N LEU A 439 -24.42 27.29 -2.55
CA LEU A 439 -24.59 25.87 -2.79
C LEU A 439 -23.67 25.06 -1.85
N LEU A 440 -22.43 25.49 -1.67
CA LEU A 440 -21.50 24.90 -0.69
C LEU A 440 -22.03 25.04 0.74
N LEU A 441 -22.44 26.24 1.15
CA LEU A 441 -23.00 26.49 2.48
C LEU A 441 -24.27 25.66 2.75
N SER A 442 -25.09 25.44 1.72
CA SER A 442 -26.29 24.60 1.80
C SER A 442 -25.96 23.12 1.96
N ALA A 443 -24.87 22.65 1.34
CA ALA A 443 -24.38 21.29 1.52
C ALA A 443 -23.83 21.07 2.94
N GLU A 444 -23.07 22.04 3.46
CA GLU A 444 -22.54 22.01 4.83
C GLU A 444 -23.65 22.01 5.89
N LEU A 445 -24.68 22.83 5.71
CA LEU A 445 -25.84 22.86 6.60
C LEU A 445 -26.60 21.53 6.57
N ALA A 446 -26.87 20.99 5.38
CA ALA A 446 -27.51 19.68 5.23
C ALA A 446 -26.71 18.56 5.92
N ALA A 447 -25.37 18.61 5.85
CA ALA A 447 -24.51 17.66 6.55
C ALA A 447 -24.59 17.80 8.08
N ARG A 448 -24.60 19.04 8.63
CA ARG A 448 -24.80 19.26 10.08
C ARG A 448 -26.18 18.79 10.57
N MET A 449 -27.20 18.85 9.72
CA MET A 449 -28.53 18.32 9.98
C MET A 449 -28.62 16.79 9.85
N GLY A 450 -27.52 16.09 9.55
CA GLY A 450 -27.49 14.63 9.35
C GLY A 450 -28.12 14.16 8.04
N GLN A 451 -28.38 15.07 7.10
CA GLN A 451 -28.97 14.77 5.79
C GLN A 451 -27.86 14.48 4.74
N ASP A 452 -27.03 13.48 4.99
CA ASP A 452 -25.81 13.20 4.21
C ASP A 452 -26.07 13.03 2.71
N ALA A 453 -27.11 12.29 2.32
CA ALA A 453 -27.48 12.11 0.91
C ALA A 453 -27.86 13.45 0.22
N ASN A 454 -28.50 14.34 0.99
CA ASN A 454 -28.93 15.65 0.53
C ASN A 454 -27.73 16.63 0.43
N ALA A 455 -26.78 16.50 1.35
CA ALA A 455 -25.50 17.23 1.31
C ALA A 455 -24.66 16.81 0.10
N ILE A 456 -24.51 15.51 -0.14
CA ILE A 456 -23.72 14.98 -1.26
C ILE A 456 -24.30 15.39 -2.61
N THR A 457 -25.63 15.41 -2.76
CA THR A 457 -26.28 15.91 -3.97
C THR A 457 -25.92 17.37 -4.26
N ARG A 458 -25.83 18.21 -3.22
CA ARG A 458 -25.43 19.62 -3.36
C ARG A 458 -23.93 19.76 -3.63
N TYR A 459 -23.08 18.98 -2.96
CA TYR A 459 -21.65 18.97 -3.25
C TYR A 459 -21.36 18.56 -4.69
N ARG A 460 -22.07 17.56 -5.24
CA ARG A 460 -21.96 17.19 -6.66
C ARG A 460 -22.26 18.37 -7.58
N ARG A 461 -23.36 19.10 -7.32
CA ARG A 461 -23.71 20.30 -8.10
C ARG A 461 -22.64 21.39 -7.99
N TYR A 462 -22.08 21.63 -6.80
CA TYR A 462 -20.99 22.58 -6.59
C TYR A 462 -19.74 22.20 -7.39
N LEU A 463 -19.37 20.92 -7.38
CA LEU A 463 -18.17 20.38 -8.04
C LEU A 463 -18.26 20.31 -9.57
N LEU A 464 -19.42 20.58 -10.18
CA LEU A 464 -19.56 20.62 -11.64
C LEU A 464 -18.66 21.68 -12.28
N ASN A 465 -18.53 22.85 -11.65
CA ASN A 465 -17.81 24.01 -12.19
C ASN A 465 -16.73 24.55 -11.23
N ASN A 466 -16.55 23.95 -10.05
CA ASN A 466 -15.65 24.46 -9.02
C ASN A 466 -14.72 23.35 -8.50
N VAL A 467 -13.48 23.71 -8.17
CA VAL A 467 -12.54 22.83 -7.46
C VAL A 467 -12.60 23.15 -5.97
N ALA A 468 -12.85 22.14 -5.14
CA ALA A 468 -12.92 22.33 -3.69
C ALA A 468 -11.53 22.64 -3.10
N GLN A 469 -11.47 23.53 -2.12
CA GLN A 469 -10.25 23.76 -1.35
C GLN A 469 -9.88 22.50 -0.55
N PRO A 470 -8.59 22.22 -0.25
CA PRO A 470 -8.16 20.96 0.37
C PRO A 470 -8.98 20.56 1.63
N ASN A 471 -9.23 21.49 2.55
CA ASN A 471 -10.05 21.21 3.75
C ASN A 471 -11.50 20.88 3.41
N THR A 472 -12.10 21.59 2.45
CA THR A 472 -13.46 21.32 1.97
C THR A 472 -13.54 19.98 1.27
N ALA A 473 -12.55 19.65 0.43
CA ALA A 473 -12.45 18.36 -0.26
C ALA A 473 -12.37 17.19 0.74
N VAL A 474 -11.61 17.34 1.83
CA VAL A 474 -11.58 16.36 2.93
C VAL A 474 -12.95 16.17 3.56
N ASN A 475 -13.67 17.25 3.86
CA ASN A 475 -15.02 17.16 4.43
C ASN A 475 -16.02 16.48 3.49
N ILE A 476 -16.00 16.82 2.19
CA ILE A 476 -16.84 16.19 1.16
C ILE A 476 -16.51 14.70 1.04
N ALA A 477 -15.23 14.37 0.90
CA ALA A 477 -14.76 13.01 0.79
C ALA A 477 -15.09 12.18 2.04
N ALA A 478 -14.98 12.77 3.24
CA ALA A 478 -15.37 12.11 4.47
C ALA A 478 -16.87 11.73 4.47
N LEU A 479 -17.76 12.65 4.06
CA LEU A 479 -19.19 12.36 3.93
C LEU A 479 -19.49 11.29 2.88
N MET A 480 -18.81 11.32 1.72
CA MET A 480 -18.93 10.29 0.69
C MET A 480 -18.46 8.92 1.18
N GLN A 481 -17.37 8.87 1.96
CA GLN A 481 -16.94 7.65 2.64
C GLN A 481 -18.00 7.14 3.63
N ARG A 482 -18.77 8.04 4.28
CA ARG A 482 -19.83 7.62 5.23
C ARG A 482 -20.93 6.79 4.60
N ILE A 483 -21.11 6.95 3.29
CA ILE A 483 -22.10 6.23 2.48
C ILE A 483 -21.45 5.31 1.44
N GLU A 484 -20.20 4.90 1.68
CA GLU A 484 -19.43 3.93 0.89
C GLU A 484 -19.13 4.35 -0.57
N GLN A 485 -19.19 5.65 -0.89
CA GLN A 485 -18.82 6.20 -2.20
C GLN A 485 -17.31 6.50 -2.29
N TYR A 486 -16.48 5.47 -2.15
CA TYR A 486 -15.03 5.62 -2.05
C TYR A 486 -14.38 6.19 -3.33
N GLU A 487 -14.81 5.76 -4.51
CA GLU A 487 -14.24 6.22 -5.79
C GLU A 487 -14.51 7.70 -6.05
N GLU A 488 -15.73 8.14 -5.72
CA GLU A 488 -16.13 9.54 -5.87
C GLU A 488 -15.43 10.41 -4.82
N ALA A 489 -15.34 9.94 -3.58
CA ALA A 489 -14.56 10.60 -2.52
C ALA A 489 -13.09 10.80 -2.93
N PHE A 490 -12.48 9.78 -3.55
CA PHE A 490 -11.13 9.87 -4.09
C PHE A 490 -11.03 10.89 -5.22
N THR A 491 -11.97 10.87 -6.18
CA THR A 491 -12.00 11.81 -7.32
C THR A 491 -12.05 13.26 -6.84
N VAL A 492 -12.86 13.57 -5.81
CA VAL A 492 -12.93 14.91 -5.22
C VAL A 492 -11.59 15.35 -4.64
N LEU A 493 -10.90 14.45 -3.93
CA LEU A 493 -9.57 14.75 -3.37
C LEU A 493 -8.52 14.90 -4.47
N ASP A 494 -8.46 14.01 -5.46
CA ASP A 494 -7.44 14.09 -6.52
C ASP A 494 -7.62 15.34 -7.39
N HIS A 495 -8.85 15.75 -7.70
CA HIS A 495 -9.12 17.03 -8.39
C HIS A 495 -8.66 18.25 -7.59
N SER A 496 -8.71 18.16 -6.26
CA SER A 496 -8.30 19.26 -5.35
C SER A 496 -6.79 19.28 -5.09
N ARG A 497 -6.05 18.26 -5.55
CA ARG A 497 -4.60 18.09 -5.35
C ARG A 497 -3.75 19.29 -5.80
N PRO A 498 -4.00 19.95 -6.95
CA PRO A 498 -3.19 21.09 -7.38
C PRO A 498 -3.26 22.31 -6.44
N LEU A 499 -4.30 22.39 -5.61
CA LEU A 499 -4.48 23.47 -4.63
C LEU A 499 -3.84 23.16 -3.26
N ALA A 500 -3.43 21.90 -3.02
CA ALA A 500 -2.89 21.46 -1.75
C ALA A 500 -1.39 21.77 -1.61
N THR A 501 -0.99 22.24 -0.43
CA THR A 501 0.41 22.45 -0.02
C THR A 501 0.89 21.29 0.85
N PRO A 502 2.22 21.09 1.02
CA PRO A 502 2.75 20.07 1.94
C PRO A 502 2.27 20.21 3.40
N ASN A 503 1.78 21.40 3.80
CA ASN A 503 1.27 21.65 5.15
C ASN A 503 -0.16 21.12 5.36
N ASP A 504 -0.90 20.79 4.29
CA ASP A 504 -2.28 20.28 4.35
C ASP A 504 -2.32 18.79 4.71
N LYS A 505 -1.79 18.44 5.89
CA LYS A 505 -1.56 17.05 6.32
C LYS A 505 -2.81 16.18 6.29
N LEU A 506 -3.96 16.71 6.74
CA LEU A 506 -5.23 15.97 6.73
C LEU A 506 -5.69 15.65 5.31
N PHE A 507 -5.43 16.55 4.35
CA PHE A 507 -5.72 16.31 2.94
C PHE A 507 -4.87 15.18 2.38
N TRP A 508 -3.54 15.25 2.55
CA TRP A 508 -2.64 14.20 2.07
C TRP A 508 -2.90 12.86 2.75
N LEU A 509 -3.26 12.85 4.03
CA LEU A 509 -3.65 11.63 4.73
C LEU A 509 -4.89 11.01 4.11
N ASN A 510 -5.99 11.77 3.94
CA ASN A 510 -7.22 11.22 3.36
C ASN A 510 -7.04 10.79 1.90
N LEU A 511 -6.29 11.57 1.09
CA LEU A 511 -5.96 11.20 -0.28
C LEU A 511 -5.14 9.90 -0.30
N GLY A 512 -4.10 9.80 0.54
CA GLY A 512 -3.24 8.61 0.63
C GLY A 512 -3.97 7.37 1.12
N GLU A 513 -4.85 7.48 2.12
CA GLU A 513 -5.64 6.37 2.66
C GLU A 513 -6.67 5.86 1.62
N LEU A 514 -7.38 6.77 0.94
CA LEU A 514 -8.32 6.39 -0.12
C LEU A 514 -7.61 5.82 -1.34
N ALA A 515 -6.53 6.46 -1.80
CA ALA A 515 -5.73 5.97 -2.91
C ALA A 515 -5.17 4.57 -2.62
N TRP A 516 -4.67 4.34 -1.41
CA TRP A 516 -4.21 3.02 -0.97
C TRP A 516 -5.32 1.98 -0.99
N ARG A 517 -6.50 2.31 -0.45
CA ARG A 517 -7.65 1.40 -0.40
C ARG A 517 -8.16 1.01 -1.80
N LEU A 518 -8.13 1.96 -2.72
CA LEU A 518 -8.58 1.78 -4.10
C LEU A 518 -7.48 1.25 -5.05
N GLN A 519 -6.27 1.03 -4.54
CA GLN A 519 -5.09 0.62 -5.31
C GLN A 519 -4.65 1.64 -6.39
N HIS A 520 -4.95 2.92 -6.17
CA HIS A 520 -4.47 4.05 -6.99
C HIS A 520 -3.04 4.43 -6.57
N ASP A 521 -2.07 3.60 -6.98
CA ASP A 521 -0.70 3.67 -6.47
C ASP A 521 0.01 5.00 -6.74
N GLU A 522 -0.21 5.64 -7.89
CA GLU A 522 0.47 6.91 -8.23
C GLU A 522 0.10 8.02 -7.25
N GLN A 523 -1.19 8.19 -6.95
CA GLN A 523 -1.69 9.17 -5.99
C GLN A 523 -1.28 8.82 -4.55
N ALA A 524 -1.30 7.53 -4.20
CA ALA A 524 -0.83 7.08 -2.89
C ALA A 524 0.65 7.41 -2.67
N ILE A 525 1.51 7.19 -3.69
CA ILE A 525 2.94 7.51 -3.63
C ILE A 525 3.16 9.02 -3.41
N VAL A 526 2.44 9.87 -4.14
CA VAL A 526 2.54 11.33 -3.98
C VAL A 526 2.17 11.74 -2.55
N ALA A 527 1.01 11.27 -2.06
CA ALA A 527 0.51 11.62 -0.74
C ALA A 527 1.44 11.13 0.39
N TYR A 528 1.82 9.85 0.40
CA TYR A 528 2.67 9.31 1.46
C TYR A 528 4.11 9.83 1.41
N ARG A 529 4.62 10.27 0.25
CA ARG A 529 5.93 10.93 0.18
C ARG A 529 5.91 12.26 0.90
N ILE A 530 4.89 13.10 0.65
CA ILE A 530 4.72 14.37 1.35
C ILE A 530 4.58 14.16 2.85
N LEU A 531 3.78 13.16 3.27
CA LEU A 531 3.62 12.82 4.69
C LEU A 531 4.92 12.30 5.32
N SER A 532 5.69 11.47 4.62
CA SER A 532 6.93 10.88 5.15
C SER A 532 8.09 11.88 5.27
N ASP A 533 8.07 12.94 4.48
CA ASP A 533 9.06 14.01 4.55
C ASP A 533 8.79 15.01 5.69
N ALA A 534 7.58 15.01 6.26
CA ALA A 534 7.22 15.86 7.37
C ALA A 534 8.04 15.53 8.65
N PRO A 535 8.33 16.51 9.52
CA PRO A 535 9.10 16.29 10.76
C PRO A 535 8.44 15.31 11.75
N ASP A 536 7.11 15.24 11.71
CA ASP A 536 6.23 14.44 12.56
C ASP A 536 5.58 13.28 11.79
N ALA A 537 6.27 12.77 10.76
CA ALA A 537 5.83 11.61 10.00
C ALA A 537 5.63 10.38 10.90
N GLU A 538 4.48 9.72 10.76
CA GLU A 538 4.21 8.47 11.47
C GLU A 538 4.86 7.28 10.75
N PRO A 539 5.44 6.28 11.47
CA PRO A 539 6.19 5.19 10.84
C PRO A 539 5.44 4.43 9.74
N TYR A 540 4.13 4.20 9.93
CA TYR A 540 3.32 3.47 8.95
C TYR A 540 3.15 4.23 7.61
N GLN A 541 3.26 5.57 7.61
CA GLN A 541 3.12 6.38 6.39
C GLN A 541 4.28 6.11 5.45
N THR A 542 5.49 6.00 6.00
CA THR A 542 6.69 5.62 5.25
C THR A 542 6.62 4.16 4.80
N GLU A 543 6.10 3.26 5.63
CA GLU A 543 5.92 1.86 5.23
C GLU A 543 4.93 1.72 4.05
N ARG A 544 3.81 2.46 4.07
CA ARG A 544 2.84 2.47 2.95
C ARG A 544 3.42 3.08 1.69
N LEU A 545 4.21 4.15 1.80
CA LEU A 545 4.96 4.70 0.66
C LEU A 545 5.84 3.62 0.02
N VAL A 546 6.61 2.89 0.83
CA VAL A 546 7.50 1.82 0.35
C VAL A 546 6.70 0.71 -0.32
N GLN A 547 5.56 0.29 0.25
CA GLN A 547 4.74 -0.75 -0.34
C GLN A 547 4.06 -0.32 -1.66
N ALA A 548 3.58 0.92 -1.76
CA ALA A 548 3.02 1.45 -3.01
C ALA A 548 4.11 1.56 -4.09
N LEU A 549 5.29 2.06 -3.73
CA LEU A 549 6.45 2.06 -4.62
C LEU A 549 6.86 0.65 -5.03
N LYS A 550 6.74 -0.36 -4.15
CA LYS A 550 7.13 -1.74 -4.44
C LYS A 550 6.32 -2.32 -5.61
N ARG A 551 5.03 -1.99 -5.72
CA ARG A 551 4.17 -2.44 -6.82
C ARG A 551 4.58 -1.87 -8.18
N GLN A 552 5.07 -0.63 -8.21
CA GLN A 552 5.51 0.03 -9.46
C GLN A 552 6.97 -0.24 -9.80
N ASN A 553 7.86 -0.10 -8.81
CA ASN A 553 9.30 -0.24 -8.96
C ASN A 553 9.92 -0.72 -7.62
N PRO A 554 10.06 -2.05 -7.43
CA PRO A 554 10.61 -2.62 -6.21
C PRO A 554 12.02 -2.09 -5.87
N ARG A 555 12.87 -1.84 -6.87
CA ARG A 555 14.23 -1.36 -6.62
C ARG A 555 14.23 0.07 -6.05
N LEU A 556 13.37 0.95 -6.59
CA LEU A 556 13.19 2.30 -6.06
C LEU A 556 12.57 2.27 -4.64
N ALA A 557 11.65 1.35 -4.38
CA ALA A 557 11.08 1.15 -3.05
C ALA A 557 12.14 0.79 -2.01
N ALA A 558 13.04 -0.16 -2.33
CA ALA A 558 14.16 -0.52 -1.46
C ALA A 558 15.10 0.67 -1.20
N GLN A 559 15.46 1.43 -2.24
CA GLN A 559 16.29 2.63 -2.08
C GLN A 559 15.63 3.69 -1.19
N THR A 560 14.32 3.87 -1.36
CA THR A 560 13.53 4.82 -0.56
C THR A 560 13.47 4.36 0.90
N ALA A 561 13.16 3.07 1.15
CA ALA A 561 13.14 2.48 2.49
C ALA A 561 14.49 2.62 3.19
N GLN A 562 15.59 2.37 2.48
CA GLN A 562 16.95 2.54 2.99
C GLN A 562 17.22 3.99 3.43
N GLN A 563 16.83 4.96 2.61
CA GLN A 563 17.02 6.39 2.90
C GLN A 563 16.29 6.80 4.18
N TYR A 564 15.01 6.43 4.32
CA TYR A 564 14.24 6.75 5.53
C TYR A 564 14.70 5.95 6.75
N TRP A 565 15.16 4.71 6.58
CA TRP A 565 15.78 3.94 7.66
C TRP A 565 17.00 4.65 8.24
N VAL A 566 17.93 5.12 7.39
CA VAL A 566 19.13 5.84 7.86
C VAL A 566 18.77 7.09 8.65
N LYS A 567 17.71 7.80 8.25
CA LYS A 567 17.20 9.01 8.93
C LYS A 567 16.51 8.69 10.27
N THR A 568 15.65 7.68 10.32
CA THR A 568 14.74 7.42 11.44
C THR A 568 15.25 6.37 12.43
N GLY A 569 16.03 5.40 11.96
CA GLY A 569 16.50 4.25 12.75
C GLY A 569 15.44 3.18 13.05
N HIS A 570 14.29 3.20 12.38
CA HIS A 570 13.28 2.16 12.54
C HIS A 570 13.69 0.85 11.86
N LEU A 571 13.75 -0.24 12.64
CA LEU A 571 14.14 -1.56 12.15
C LEU A 571 13.19 -2.09 11.06
N SER A 572 11.90 -1.75 11.08
CA SER A 572 10.94 -2.20 10.05
C SER A 572 11.31 -1.72 8.65
N LEU A 573 11.82 -0.49 8.50
CA LEU A 573 12.30 0.04 7.22
C LEU A 573 13.58 -0.65 6.74
N PHE A 574 14.49 -1.00 7.67
CA PHE A 574 15.64 -1.85 7.34
C PHE A 574 15.18 -3.20 6.82
N MET A 575 14.26 -3.87 7.53
CA MET A 575 13.75 -5.18 7.14
C MET A 575 13.04 -5.13 5.79
N ASN A 576 12.19 -4.12 5.55
CA ASN A 576 11.57 -3.91 4.24
C ASN A 576 12.60 -3.73 3.12
N THR A 577 13.68 -2.98 3.39
CA THR A 577 14.78 -2.81 2.42
C THR A 577 15.45 -4.15 2.11
N ALA A 578 15.80 -4.91 3.15
CA ALA A 578 16.45 -6.21 3.03
C ALA A 578 15.55 -7.20 2.27
N ASP A 579 14.27 -7.29 2.63
CA ASP A 579 13.29 -8.18 2.03
C ASP A 579 13.08 -7.85 0.54
N ILE A 580 12.93 -6.57 0.19
CA ILE A 580 12.73 -6.18 -1.22
C ILE A 580 13.98 -6.48 -2.05
N TYR A 581 15.19 -6.23 -1.53
CA TYR A 581 16.41 -6.62 -2.25
C TYR A 581 16.56 -8.15 -2.35
N ALA A 582 16.19 -8.90 -1.32
CA ALA A 582 16.19 -10.37 -1.33
C ALA A 582 15.18 -10.94 -2.35
N GLU A 583 13.95 -10.40 -2.40
CA GLU A 583 12.93 -10.76 -3.39
C GLU A 583 13.38 -10.46 -4.84
N LEU A 584 14.16 -9.39 -5.04
CA LEU A 584 14.77 -9.07 -6.33
C LEU A 584 15.99 -9.95 -6.67
N GLY A 585 16.45 -10.79 -5.74
CA GLY A 585 17.67 -11.58 -5.84
C GLY A 585 18.96 -10.74 -5.80
N ASP A 586 18.92 -9.48 -5.34
CA ASP A 586 20.07 -8.58 -5.23
C ASP A 586 20.74 -8.74 -3.84
N TRP A 587 21.21 -9.95 -3.54
CA TRP A 587 21.93 -10.27 -2.30
C TRP A 587 23.17 -9.41 -2.05
N PRO A 588 23.95 -8.97 -3.07
CA PRO A 588 25.01 -7.98 -2.87
C PRO A 588 24.50 -6.62 -2.35
N ALA A 589 23.27 -6.21 -2.70
CA ALA A 589 22.65 -5.03 -2.08
C ALA A 589 22.28 -5.28 -0.62
N VAL A 590 21.74 -6.46 -0.28
CA VAL A 590 21.48 -6.85 1.12
C VAL A 590 22.78 -6.84 1.93
N GLN A 591 23.87 -7.40 1.41
CA GLN A 591 25.17 -7.40 2.08
C GLN A 591 25.69 -5.97 2.35
N ARG A 592 25.60 -5.08 1.35
CA ARG A 592 25.95 -3.65 1.52
C ARG A 592 25.06 -2.97 2.56
N LEU A 593 23.78 -3.30 2.62
CA LEU A 593 22.86 -2.78 3.63
C LEU A 593 23.29 -3.22 5.05
N TYR A 594 23.64 -4.49 5.24
CA TYR A 594 24.16 -4.98 6.53
C TYR A 594 25.52 -4.35 6.91
N GLN A 595 26.39 -4.03 5.95
CA GLN A 595 27.65 -3.32 6.25
C GLN A 595 27.41 -1.96 6.93
N LEU A 596 26.31 -1.26 6.62
CA LEU A 596 25.92 -0.01 7.28
C LEU A 596 25.56 -0.21 8.77
N THR A 597 25.16 -1.43 9.15
CA THR A 597 24.81 -1.78 10.54
C THR A 597 26.01 -2.10 11.42
N ASN A 598 27.23 -2.18 10.86
CA ASN A 598 28.46 -2.40 11.64
C ASN A 598 28.80 -1.23 12.59
N ASN A 599 28.14 -0.08 12.44
CA ASN A 599 28.27 1.05 13.36
C ASN A 599 27.67 0.71 14.75
N ALA A 600 28.34 1.12 15.83
CA ALA A 600 27.90 0.90 17.21
C ALA A 600 26.44 1.32 17.49
N LYS A 601 25.91 2.32 16.78
CA LYS A 601 24.51 2.76 16.87
C LYS A 601 23.49 1.63 16.62
N TRP A 602 23.82 0.68 15.75
CA TRP A 602 22.88 -0.37 15.31
C TRP A 602 23.12 -1.73 15.97
N GLN A 603 24.09 -1.87 16.88
CA GLN A 603 24.41 -3.15 17.53
C GLN A 603 23.21 -3.81 18.23
N HIS A 604 22.24 -3.02 18.70
CA HIS A 604 21.04 -3.56 19.34
C HIS A 604 20.17 -4.41 18.37
N TYR A 605 20.32 -4.26 17.05
CA TYR A 605 19.63 -5.09 16.05
C TYR A 605 20.09 -6.55 16.08
N ASP A 606 21.30 -6.86 16.57
CA ASP A 606 21.79 -8.24 16.72
C ASP A 606 20.98 -9.06 17.73
N ASN A 607 20.13 -8.41 18.53
CA ASN A 607 19.19 -9.07 19.44
C ASN A 607 17.86 -9.44 18.77
N ASP A 608 17.58 -8.94 17.57
CA ASP A 608 16.34 -9.20 16.84
C ASP A 608 16.43 -10.50 16.02
N LEU A 609 15.44 -11.37 16.21
CA LEU A 609 15.36 -12.66 15.54
C LEU A 609 15.37 -12.53 14.01
N ARG A 610 14.55 -11.62 13.47
CA ARG A 610 14.35 -11.48 12.02
C ARG A 610 15.60 -10.88 11.37
N PHE A 611 16.21 -9.89 12.03
CA PHE A 611 17.46 -9.27 11.59
C PHE A 611 18.59 -10.29 11.43
N VAL A 612 18.82 -11.15 12.43
CA VAL A 612 19.88 -12.17 12.34
C VAL A 612 19.50 -13.29 11.36
N SER A 613 18.21 -13.64 11.23
CA SER A 613 17.76 -14.66 10.28
C SER A 613 18.02 -14.25 8.82
N VAL A 614 17.69 -13.01 8.45
CA VAL A 614 17.97 -12.48 7.10
C VAL A 614 19.46 -12.31 6.86
N ARG A 615 20.26 -12.04 7.92
CA ARG A 615 21.73 -12.01 7.81
C ARG A 615 22.31 -13.39 7.51
N ALA A 616 21.81 -14.43 8.19
CA ALA A 616 22.21 -15.81 7.90
C ALA A 616 21.86 -16.21 6.47
N GLU A 617 20.66 -15.85 5.99
CA GLU A 617 20.22 -16.09 4.62
C GLU A 617 21.08 -15.34 3.59
N MET A 618 21.45 -14.09 3.88
CA MET A 618 22.35 -13.29 3.06
C MET A 618 23.75 -13.91 2.98
N TYR A 619 24.31 -14.39 4.09
CA TYR A 619 25.57 -15.12 4.09
C TYR A 619 25.49 -16.42 3.26
N LYS A 620 24.37 -17.15 3.35
CA LYS A 620 24.13 -18.34 2.53
C LYS A 620 24.17 -18.01 1.03
N HIS A 621 23.45 -16.97 0.60
CA HIS A 621 23.40 -16.58 -0.82
C HIS A 621 24.66 -15.90 -1.34
N THR A 622 25.46 -15.27 -0.48
CA THR A 622 26.74 -14.64 -0.85
C THR A 622 27.94 -15.59 -0.75
N GLY A 623 27.72 -16.83 -0.29
CA GLY A 623 28.73 -17.89 -0.23
C GLY A 623 29.56 -17.95 1.07
N ASP A 624 29.31 -17.07 2.05
CA ASP A 624 29.95 -17.14 3.38
C ASP A 624 29.20 -18.12 4.30
N LEU A 625 29.26 -19.39 3.93
CA LEU A 625 28.50 -20.46 4.58
C LEU A 625 28.86 -20.62 6.07
N ARG A 626 30.11 -20.31 6.46
CA ARG A 626 30.54 -20.37 7.87
C ARG A 626 29.88 -19.27 8.70
N ALA A 627 29.75 -18.06 8.16
CA ALA A 627 29.04 -16.99 8.84
C ALA A 627 27.54 -17.29 8.95
N ALA A 628 26.94 -17.87 7.90
CA ALA A 628 25.55 -18.33 7.94
C ALA A 628 25.32 -19.39 9.03
N GLU A 629 26.17 -20.42 9.09
CA GLU A 629 26.09 -21.49 10.08
C GLU A 629 26.22 -20.95 11.50
N ARG A 630 27.18 -20.05 11.74
CA ARG A 630 27.37 -19.39 13.04
C ARG A 630 26.10 -18.66 13.48
N ASP A 631 25.48 -17.90 12.59
CA ASP A 631 24.28 -17.12 12.89
C ASP A 631 23.06 -18.02 13.13
N TYR A 632 22.87 -19.09 12.35
CA TYR A 632 21.81 -20.08 12.63
C TYR A 632 22.02 -20.81 13.96
N ARG A 633 23.25 -21.24 14.28
CA ARG A 633 23.55 -21.88 15.57
C ARG A 633 23.33 -20.94 16.76
N PHE A 634 23.69 -19.66 16.60
CA PHE A 634 23.37 -18.62 17.58
C PHE A 634 21.85 -18.50 17.78
N LEU A 635 21.09 -18.44 16.70
CA LEU A 635 19.62 -18.35 16.74
C LEU A 635 18.97 -19.59 17.36
N ILE A 636 19.42 -20.80 17.03
CA ILE A 636 18.89 -22.05 17.61
C ILE A 636 19.15 -22.10 19.12
N LYS A 637 20.33 -21.66 19.57
CA LYS A 637 20.65 -21.60 21.00
C LYS A 637 19.77 -20.61 21.76
N ARG A 638 19.43 -19.47 21.13
CA ARG A 638 18.62 -18.41 21.73
C ARG A 638 17.11 -18.70 21.67
N TYR A 639 16.64 -19.33 20.60
CA TYR A 639 15.23 -19.61 20.31
C TYR A 639 15.00 -21.11 20.04
N PRO A 640 15.20 -21.99 21.03
CA PRO A 640 15.22 -23.44 20.82
C PRO A 640 13.87 -24.05 20.39
N THR A 641 12.76 -23.33 20.57
CA THR A 641 11.41 -23.76 20.16
C THR A 641 11.03 -23.32 18.75
N ASN A 642 11.83 -22.46 18.10
CA ASN A 642 11.51 -21.97 16.75
C ASN A 642 11.92 -23.00 15.68
N ASN A 643 10.92 -23.65 15.08
CA ASN A 643 11.15 -24.70 14.08
C ASN A 643 11.57 -24.15 12.71
N GLY A 644 11.23 -22.90 12.36
CA GLY A 644 11.65 -22.30 11.09
C GLY A 644 13.17 -22.06 11.02
N ILE A 645 13.81 -21.76 12.14
CA ILE A 645 15.28 -21.61 12.21
C ILE A 645 15.95 -22.98 12.06
N LYS A 646 15.40 -24.01 12.73
CA LYS A 646 15.88 -25.39 12.61
C LYS A 646 15.75 -25.88 11.17
N GLU A 647 14.62 -25.58 10.52
CA GLU A 647 14.38 -25.89 9.11
C GLU A 647 15.43 -25.24 8.21
N ALA A 648 15.64 -23.92 8.32
CA ALA A 648 16.64 -23.20 7.53
C ALA A 648 18.07 -23.71 7.76
N TYR A 649 18.40 -24.10 9.00
CA TYR A 649 19.69 -24.70 9.33
C TYR A 649 19.87 -26.09 8.69
N LEU A 650 18.83 -26.94 8.70
CA LEU A 650 18.89 -28.25 8.04
C LEU A 650 19.02 -28.09 6.51
N TRP A 651 18.34 -27.10 5.91
CA TRP A 651 18.53 -26.77 4.49
C TRP A 651 19.96 -26.31 4.20
N LEU A 652 20.56 -25.48 5.07
CA LEU A 652 21.97 -25.11 4.94
C LEU A 652 22.89 -26.33 4.99
N LEU A 653 22.67 -27.27 5.92
CA LEU A 653 23.48 -28.48 6.01
C LEU A 653 23.33 -29.37 4.76
N LEU A 654 22.11 -29.44 4.19
CA LEU A 654 21.83 -30.17 2.96
C LEU A 654 22.53 -29.51 1.74
N ASP A 655 22.38 -28.19 1.58
CA ASP A 655 22.98 -27.40 0.49
C ASP A 655 24.52 -27.45 0.53
N THR A 656 25.09 -27.43 1.74
CA THR A 656 26.54 -27.55 1.96
C THR A 656 27.04 -28.99 1.99
N ARG A 657 26.14 -29.96 1.78
CA ARG A 657 26.40 -31.41 1.79
C ARG A 657 27.12 -31.90 3.05
N GLN A 658 26.85 -31.28 4.20
CA GLN A 658 27.38 -31.71 5.50
C GLN A 658 26.53 -32.85 6.08
N PHE A 659 26.46 -33.98 5.37
CA PHE A 659 25.52 -35.06 5.66
C PHE A 659 25.74 -35.72 7.03
N SER A 660 26.97 -35.76 7.53
CA SER A 660 27.28 -36.24 8.88
C SER A 660 26.62 -35.39 9.98
N GLN A 661 26.74 -34.06 9.86
CA GLN A 661 26.09 -33.14 10.78
C GLN A 661 24.57 -33.12 10.59
N LEU A 662 24.10 -33.19 9.35
CA LEU A 662 22.67 -33.29 9.02
C LEU A 662 22.03 -34.49 9.73
N ASP A 663 22.65 -35.68 9.64
CA ASP A 663 22.14 -36.89 10.28
C ASP A 663 22.07 -36.74 11.81
N THR A 664 23.13 -36.20 12.42
CA THR A 664 23.19 -35.96 13.87
C THR A 664 22.03 -35.05 14.33
N GLN A 665 21.79 -33.95 13.63
CA GLN A 665 20.73 -33.00 13.99
C GLN A 665 19.34 -33.53 13.69
N MET A 666 19.16 -34.23 12.56
CA MET A 666 17.89 -34.89 12.22
C MET A 666 17.54 -35.95 13.27
N GLN A 667 18.48 -36.78 13.72
CA GLN A 667 18.24 -37.76 14.79
C GLN A 667 17.81 -37.06 16.08
N GLN A 668 18.49 -35.99 16.48
CA GLN A 668 18.16 -35.20 17.67
C GLN A 668 16.76 -34.57 17.59
N TRP A 669 16.34 -34.12 16.40
CA TRP A 669 15.07 -33.40 16.21
C TRP A 669 13.93 -34.26 15.63
N THR A 670 14.16 -35.55 15.36
CA THR A 670 13.14 -36.49 14.88
C THR A 670 11.86 -36.49 15.74
N PRO A 671 11.92 -36.44 17.09
CA PRO A 671 10.71 -36.40 17.91
C PRO A 671 9.80 -35.17 17.65
N LEU A 672 10.34 -34.10 17.07
CA LEU A 672 9.58 -32.88 16.78
C LEU A 672 8.63 -33.04 15.58
N LEU A 673 8.86 -34.05 14.71
CA LEU A 673 8.10 -34.24 13.47
C LEU A 673 6.59 -34.42 13.71
N ALA A 674 6.16 -34.92 14.87
CA ALA A 674 4.74 -35.10 15.16
C ALA A 674 3.98 -33.75 15.21
N ASN A 675 4.64 -32.68 15.67
CA ASN A 675 4.00 -31.39 15.99
C ASN A 675 4.55 -30.21 15.19
N ALA A 676 5.47 -30.45 14.24
CA ALA A 676 6.16 -29.41 13.47
C ALA A 676 6.12 -29.67 11.96
N PRO A 677 4.99 -29.36 11.28
CA PRO A 677 4.85 -29.60 9.84
C PRO A 677 5.90 -28.90 8.97
N SER A 678 6.42 -27.74 9.41
CA SER A 678 7.46 -27.01 8.67
C SER A 678 8.77 -27.80 8.52
N LEU A 679 9.05 -28.77 9.40
CA LEU A 679 10.24 -29.60 9.30
C LEU A 679 10.09 -30.75 8.30
N TRP A 680 8.87 -31.06 7.82
CA TRP A 680 8.62 -32.26 7.04
C TRP A 680 9.35 -32.26 5.69
N ASP A 681 9.38 -31.13 4.97
CA ASP A 681 10.06 -31.04 3.67
C ASP A 681 11.57 -31.26 3.78
N VAL A 682 12.23 -30.56 4.70
CA VAL A 682 13.68 -30.70 4.88
C VAL A 682 14.07 -32.07 5.44
N PHE A 683 13.23 -32.68 6.29
CA PHE A 683 13.45 -34.06 6.72
C PHE A 683 13.23 -35.06 5.59
N ALA A 684 12.24 -34.85 4.73
CA ALA A 684 12.04 -35.70 3.57
C ALA A 684 13.23 -35.62 2.60
N ALA A 685 13.70 -34.42 2.29
CA ALA A 685 14.90 -34.20 1.48
C ALA A 685 16.16 -34.78 2.15
N GLY A 686 16.31 -34.61 3.46
CA GLY A 686 17.39 -35.19 4.25
C GLY A 686 17.38 -36.72 4.23
N TYR A 687 16.23 -37.36 4.47
CA TYR A 687 16.08 -38.81 4.38
C TYR A 687 16.38 -39.33 2.97
N LEU A 688 15.93 -38.63 1.93
CA LEU A 688 16.24 -38.99 0.55
C LEU A 688 17.76 -38.90 0.28
N SER A 689 18.44 -37.84 0.72
CA SER A 689 19.90 -37.68 0.58
C SER A 689 20.72 -38.77 1.28
N GLN A 690 20.16 -39.36 2.34
CA GLN A 690 20.77 -40.46 3.11
C GLN A 690 20.41 -41.86 2.58
N GLY A 691 19.67 -41.95 1.47
CA GLY A 691 19.18 -43.20 0.90
C GLY A 691 18.12 -43.87 1.77
N LYS A 692 17.21 -43.11 2.40
CA LYS A 692 16.08 -43.61 3.21
C LYS A 692 14.72 -43.22 2.57
N PRO A 693 14.43 -43.66 1.33
CA PRO A 693 13.29 -43.17 0.54
C PRO A 693 11.93 -43.48 1.18
N ASN A 694 11.78 -44.59 1.91
CA ASN A 694 10.52 -44.93 2.59
C ASN A 694 10.16 -43.93 3.70
N GLN A 695 11.16 -43.42 4.43
CA GLN A 695 10.94 -42.40 5.46
C GLN A 695 10.57 -41.04 4.83
N ALA A 696 11.23 -40.70 3.72
CA ALA A 696 10.90 -39.52 2.93
C ALA A 696 9.48 -39.62 2.35
N LEU A 697 9.10 -40.76 1.77
CA LEU A 697 7.76 -41.00 1.23
C LEU A 697 6.68 -40.91 2.31
N ALA A 698 6.94 -41.43 3.52
CA ALA A 698 6.00 -41.31 4.63
C ALA A 698 5.70 -39.83 4.98
N LEU A 699 6.70 -38.95 4.90
CA LEU A 699 6.52 -37.51 5.09
C LEU A 699 5.83 -36.86 3.89
N TYR A 700 6.26 -37.14 2.67
CA TYR A 700 5.64 -36.60 1.47
C TYR A 700 4.15 -37.00 1.34
N ASN A 701 3.78 -38.23 1.69
CA ASN A 701 2.39 -38.68 1.69
C ASN A 701 1.51 -37.90 2.69
N ARG A 702 2.08 -37.45 3.81
CA ARG A 702 1.37 -36.58 4.77
C ARG A 702 1.13 -35.18 4.21
N MET A 703 2.10 -34.68 3.43
CA MET A 703 2.09 -33.35 2.81
C MET A 703 1.30 -33.30 1.49
N ALA A 704 1.06 -34.44 0.84
CA ALA A 704 0.50 -34.50 -0.51
C ALA A 704 -0.76 -33.64 -0.67
N LYS A 705 -1.74 -33.75 0.22
CA LYS A 705 -3.01 -33.00 0.10
C LYS A 705 -2.84 -31.48 0.07
N SER A 706 -1.85 -30.92 0.78
CA SER A 706 -1.62 -29.46 0.83
C SER A 706 -0.67 -28.95 -0.26
N HIS A 707 0.14 -29.83 -0.87
CA HIS A 707 1.19 -29.44 -1.84
C HIS A 707 0.97 -29.94 -3.27
N LEU A 708 -0.19 -30.52 -3.60
CA LEU A 708 -0.56 -30.99 -4.95
C LEU A 708 -0.54 -29.90 -6.05
N GLN A 709 -0.47 -28.63 -5.69
CA GLN A 709 -0.33 -27.52 -6.64
C GLN A 709 1.10 -26.97 -6.73
N ASP A 710 2.02 -27.41 -5.87
CA ASP A 710 3.43 -27.02 -5.91
C ASP A 710 4.21 -27.97 -6.83
N GLU A 711 4.53 -27.49 -8.02
CA GLU A 711 5.28 -28.23 -9.05
C GLU A 711 6.63 -28.76 -8.55
N LEU A 712 7.39 -27.93 -7.82
CA LEU A 712 8.73 -28.31 -7.35
C LEU A 712 8.62 -29.41 -6.28
N TRP A 713 7.63 -29.27 -5.40
CA TRP A 713 7.34 -30.30 -4.40
C TRP A 713 6.92 -31.62 -5.07
N MET A 714 6.02 -31.58 -6.07
CA MET A 714 5.59 -32.78 -6.78
C MET A 714 6.73 -33.47 -7.54
N LEU A 715 7.71 -32.71 -8.03
CA LEU A 715 8.91 -33.29 -8.66
C LEU A 715 9.79 -34.03 -7.65
N ASN A 716 10.04 -33.43 -6.49
CA ASN A 716 10.76 -34.10 -5.42
C ASN A 716 10.00 -35.33 -4.91
N TYR A 717 8.67 -35.25 -4.83
CA TYR A 717 7.82 -36.40 -4.54
C TYR A 717 7.95 -37.50 -5.59
N ALA A 718 7.97 -37.17 -6.88
CA ALA A 718 8.18 -38.15 -7.95
C ALA A 718 9.58 -38.81 -7.88
N VAL A 719 10.64 -38.05 -7.58
CA VAL A 719 11.98 -38.62 -7.32
C VAL A 719 11.94 -39.58 -6.13
N THR A 720 11.21 -39.23 -5.07
CA THR A 720 11.09 -40.07 -3.89
C THR A 720 10.23 -41.32 -4.16
N LEU A 721 9.20 -41.22 -5.00
CA LEU A 721 8.40 -42.35 -5.46
C LEU A 721 9.26 -43.34 -6.25
N GLU A 722 10.09 -42.85 -7.16
CA GLU A 722 11.01 -43.68 -7.93
C GLU A 722 12.04 -44.36 -7.01
N ALA A 723 12.68 -43.61 -6.12
CA ALA A 723 13.62 -44.17 -5.14
C ALA A 723 12.95 -45.13 -4.14
N GLY A 724 11.65 -44.96 -3.87
CA GLY A 724 10.82 -45.88 -3.09
C GLY A 724 10.22 -47.03 -3.90
N GLY A 725 10.63 -47.18 -5.17
CA GLY A 725 10.24 -48.25 -6.08
C GLY A 725 8.82 -48.23 -6.59
N GLN A 726 8.30 -47.02 -6.79
CA GLN A 726 7.04 -46.75 -7.48
C GLN A 726 7.31 -45.94 -8.78
N PRO A 727 8.13 -46.46 -9.71
CA PRO A 727 8.54 -45.72 -10.91
C PRO A 727 7.36 -45.38 -11.83
N ASP A 728 6.34 -46.25 -11.90
CA ASP A 728 5.12 -45.98 -12.68
C ASP A 728 4.35 -44.77 -12.14
N LEU A 729 4.22 -44.67 -10.81
CA LEU A 729 3.57 -43.54 -10.15
C LEU A 729 4.43 -42.27 -10.28
N ALA A 730 5.75 -42.38 -10.14
CA ALA A 730 6.67 -41.27 -10.39
C ALA A 730 6.53 -40.73 -11.82
N TRP A 731 6.44 -41.63 -12.81
CA TRP A 731 6.21 -41.27 -14.21
C TRP A 731 4.85 -40.61 -14.43
N GLN A 732 3.78 -41.13 -13.81
CA GLN A 732 2.45 -40.51 -13.87
C GLN A 732 2.46 -39.08 -13.32
N VAL A 733 3.09 -38.85 -12.17
CA VAL A 733 3.23 -37.51 -11.57
C VAL A 733 4.00 -36.57 -12.50
N ARG A 734 5.17 -36.99 -13.02
CA ARG A 734 5.97 -36.19 -13.98
C ARG A 734 5.17 -35.87 -15.25
N ARG A 735 4.41 -36.84 -15.77
CA ARG A 735 3.57 -36.67 -16.96
C ARG A 735 2.41 -35.73 -16.72
N GLN A 736 1.78 -35.78 -15.54
CA GLN A 736 0.71 -34.85 -15.18
C GLN A 736 1.22 -33.40 -15.13
N ILE A 737 2.36 -33.17 -14.46
CA ILE A 737 3.01 -31.85 -14.42
C ILE A 737 3.28 -31.36 -15.85
N TRP A 738 3.86 -32.23 -16.68
CA TRP A 738 4.16 -31.92 -18.08
C TRP A 738 2.90 -31.56 -18.90
N GLN A 739 1.81 -32.32 -18.78
CA GLN A 739 0.56 -32.08 -19.50
C GLN A 739 -0.13 -30.77 -19.07
N GLN A 740 -0.14 -30.45 -17.77
CA GLN A 740 -0.69 -29.18 -17.28
C GLN A 740 0.07 -27.98 -17.88
N HIS A 741 1.38 -28.06 -18.00
CA HIS A 741 2.19 -26.98 -18.58
C HIS A 741 2.02 -26.79 -20.09
N LEU A 742 1.95 -27.88 -20.85
CA LEU A 742 1.71 -27.83 -22.31
C LEU A 742 0.42 -27.09 -22.68
N THR A 743 -0.58 -27.11 -21.79
CA THR A 743 -1.85 -26.38 -22.01
C THR A 743 -1.78 -24.88 -21.72
N GLN A 744 -0.76 -24.40 -20.99
CA GLN A 744 -0.71 -23.02 -20.49
C GLN A 744 0.34 -22.13 -21.19
N HIS A 745 1.49 -22.65 -21.63
CA HIS A 745 2.57 -21.84 -22.21
C HIS A 745 3.33 -22.61 -23.32
N LYS A 746 3.72 -21.95 -24.43
CA LYS A 746 4.62 -22.60 -25.40
C LYS A 746 6.05 -22.61 -24.84
N PRO A 747 6.90 -23.61 -25.20
CA PRO A 747 8.26 -23.74 -24.68
C PRO A 747 9.17 -22.50 -24.86
N LYS A 748 8.85 -21.59 -25.78
CA LYS A 748 9.61 -20.35 -26.01
C LYS A 748 9.26 -19.21 -25.05
N ASP A 749 8.12 -19.27 -24.36
CA ASP A 749 7.42 -18.07 -23.88
C ASP A 749 7.92 -17.58 -22.51
N TRP A 750 8.62 -18.43 -21.75
CA TRP A 750 9.01 -18.20 -20.35
C TRP A 750 10.53 -18.18 -20.12
N LEU A 751 11.34 -18.65 -21.06
CA LEU A 751 12.81 -18.74 -20.94
C LEU A 751 13.48 -17.36 -21.02
N ASN A 752 13.58 -16.68 -19.89
CA ASN A 752 14.43 -15.50 -19.74
C ASN A 752 15.91 -15.92 -19.56
N THR A 753 16.87 -15.04 -19.83
CA THR A 753 18.30 -15.42 -19.80
C THR A 753 18.88 -15.61 -18.40
N ARG A 754 18.16 -15.24 -17.33
CA ARG A 754 18.43 -15.52 -15.91
C ARG A 754 17.50 -16.64 -15.38
N ALA A 755 17.39 -17.75 -16.10
CA ALA A 755 16.51 -18.86 -15.69
C ALA A 755 16.68 -19.22 -14.20
N ASN A 756 15.56 -19.28 -13.49
CA ASN A 756 15.49 -19.60 -12.06
C ASN A 756 15.43 -21.13 -11.85
N ALA A 757 15.41 -21.59 -10.58
CA ALA A 757 15.33 -23.03 -10.28
C ALA A 757 14.11 -23.73 -10.93
N LYS A 758 12.96 -23.05 -11.03
CA LYS A 758 11.76 -23.57 -11.71
C LYS A 758 12.01 -23.77 -13.20
N ASP A 759 12.70 -22.84 -13.86
CA ASP A 759 13.01 -22.93 -15.29
C ASP A 759 13.99 -24.06 -15.60
N ILE A 760 14.95 -24.32 -14.70
CA ILE A 760 15.91 -25.43 -14.81
C ILE A 760 15.20 -26.78 -14.64
N GLU A 761 14.30 -26.92 -13.66
CA GLU A 761 13.52 -28.15 -13.47
C GLU A 761 12.53 -28.40 -14.62
N ARG A 762 11.95 -27.35 -15.19
CA ARG A 762 11.13 -27.47 -16.42
C ARG A 762 11.95 -27.97 -17.59
N LEU A 763 13.20 -27.49 -17.75
CA LEU A 763 14.11 -28.00 -18.77
C LEU A 763 14.45 -29.47 -18.52
N ARG A 764 14.66 -29.89 -17.27
CA ARG A 764 14.87 -31.31 -16.91
C ARG A 764 13.68 -32.18 -17.30
N LEU A 765 12.46 -31.75 -16.99
CA LEU A 765 11.23 -32.44 -17.39
C LEU A 765 11.06 -32.53 -18.91
N LEU A 766 11.42 -31.47 -19.62
CA LEU A 766 11.39 -31.45 -21.08
C LEU A 766 12.42 -32.43 -21.66
N LEU A 767 13.64 -32.47 -21.12
CA LEU A 767 14.68 -33.41 -21.54
C LEU A 767 14.27 -34.88 -21.31
N LEU A 768 13.44 -35.16 -20.29
CA LEU A 768 12.91 -36.50 -20.00
C LEU A 768 11.76 -36.90 -20.94
N ASN A 769 10.86 -35.96 -21.28
CA ASN A 769 9.62 -36.26 -22.01
C ASN A 769 9.71 -36.00 -23.53
N ASP A 770 10.49 -35.01 -23.96
CA ASP A 770 10.77 -34.68 -25.36
C ASP A 770 12.25 -34.29 -25.54
N PRO A 771 13.14 -35.30 -25.62
CA PRO A 771 14.58 -35.06 -25.60
C PRO A 771 15.08 -34.17 -26.74
N GLN A 772 14.48 -34.24 -27.93
CA GLN A 772 14.94 -33.44 -29.08
C GLN A 772 14.70 -31.94 -28.86
N ILE A 773 13.50 -31.58 -28.39
CA ILE A 773 13.19 -30.18 -28.09
C ILE A 773 13.99 -29.71 -26.86
N GLY A 774 14.09 -30.55 -25.83
CA GLY A 774 14.87 -30.25 -24.62
C GLY A 774 16.35 -30.00 -24.90
N GLN A 775 16.98 -30.86 -25.71
CA GLN A 775 18.37 -30.69 -26.16
C GLN A 775 18.53 -29.35 -26.91
N GLY A 776 17.66 -29.05 -27.87
CA GLY A 776 17.73 -27.80 -28.63
C GLY A 776 17.71 -26.56 -27.74
N ILE A 777 16.87 -26.57 -26.69
CA ILE A 777 16.78 -25.49 -25.71
C ILE A 777 18.02 -25.44 -24.81
N LEU A 778 18.47 -26.58 -24.29
CA LEU A 778 19.69 -26.67 -23.49
C LEU A 778 20.90 -26.07 -24.25
N TRP A 779 21.04 -26.41 -25.53
CA TRP A 779 22.06 -25.87 -26.41
C TRP A 779 21.95 -24.36 -26.62
N GLN A 780 20.73 -23.86 -26.82
CA GLN A 780 20.49 -22.42 -26.94
C GLN A 780 20.91 -21.69 -25.65
N LEU A 781 20.53 -22.19 -24.47
CA LEU A 781 20.86 -21.58 -23.18
C LEU A 781 22.36 -21.61 -22.87
N LEU A 782 23.05 -22.70 -23.19
CA LEU A 782 24.52 -22.79 -23.07
C LEU A 782 25.22 -21.74 -23.95
N ARG A 783 24.61 -21.35 -25.08
CA ARG A 783 25.18 -20.34 -26.00
C ARG A 783 24.79 -18.91 -25.59
N THR A 784 23.49 -18.64 -25.42
CA THR A 784 22.93 -17.27 -25.27
C THR A 784 22.52 -16.92 -23.83
N GLY A 785 22.63 -17.82 -22.86
CA GLY A 785 22.26 -17.59 -21.47
C GLY A 785 23.11 -16.51 -20.78
N SER A 786 22.53 -15.86 -19.76
CA SER A 786 23.24 -14.84 -18.95
C SER A 786 24.39 -15.46 -18.16
N THR A 787 25.34 -14.62 -17.75
CA THR A 787 26.46 -15.06 -16.91
C THR A 787 25.98 -15.69 -15.59
N ALA A 788 24.90 -15.17 -15.01
CA ALA A 788 24.32 -15.71 -13.77
C ALA A 788 23.73 -17.12 -13.96
N LEU A 789 23.03 -17.38 -15.06
CA LEU A 789 22.52 -18.73 -15.37
C LEU A 789 23.67 -19.72 -15.60
N LYS A 790 24.70 -19.29 -16.34
CA LYS A 790 25.87 -20.13 -16.62
C LYS A 790 26.72 -20.43 -15.38
N GLN A 791 26.60 -19.62 -14.33
CA GLN A 791 27.21 -19.85 -13.02
C GLN A 791 26.31 -20.63 -12.06
N ASN A 792 25.05 -20.90 -12.45
CA ASN A 792 24.11 -21.64 -11.61
C ASN A 792 24.51 -23.12 -11.57
N SER A 793 24.80 -23.63 -10.38
CA SER A 793 25.25 -25.02 -10.17
C SER A 793 24.27 -26.07 -10.67
N GLN A 794 22.96 -25.86 -10.48
CA GLN A 794 21.91 -26.80 -10.91
C GLN A 794 21.82 -26.88 -12.44
N PHE A 795 21.97 -25.73 -13.13
CA PHE A 795 21.97 -25.69 -14.59
C PHE A 795 23.21 -26.39 -15.16
N VAL A 796 24.38 -26.14 -14.57
CA VAL A 796 25.65 -26.79 -14.97
C VAL A 796 25.58 -28.30 -14.75
N GLU A 797 25.03 -28.75 -13.62
CA GLU A 797 24.84 -30.17 -13.32
C GLU A 797 23.88 -30.84 -14.32
N LEU A 798 22.72 -30.24 -14.58
CA LEU A 798 21.77 -30.74 -15.58
C LEU A 798 22.40 -30.83 -16.98
N ALA A 799 23.12 -29.78 -17.39
CA ALA A 799 23.80 -29.75 -18.68
C ALA A 799 24.86 -30.86 -18.77
N THR A 800 25.64 -31.07 -17.71
CA THR A 800 26.69 -32.09 -17.65
C THR A 800 26.10 -33.50 -17.72
N VAL A 801 25.10 -33.81 -16.89
CA VAL A 801 24.47 -35.14 -16.84
C VAL A 801 23.85 -35.53 -18.19
N TRP A 802 23.05 -34.65 -18.82
CA TRP A 802 22.40 -35.00 -20.09
C TRP A 802 23.38 -35.00 -21.28
N LEU A 803 24.50 -34.29 -21.21
CA LEU A 803 25.56 -34.37 -22.22
C LEU A 803 26.46 -35.62 -22.03
N ASN A 804 26.47 -36.23 -20.84
CA ASN A 804 27.23 -37.47 -20.55
C ASN A 804 26.46 -38.76 -20.85
N ASP A 805 25.13 -38.80 -20.63
CA ASP A 805 24.30 -40.01 -20.78
C ASP A 805 24.24 -40.59 -22.22
N LYS A 806 24.60 -39.80 -23.22
CA LYS A 806 24.60 -40.23 -24.63
C LYS A 806 26.03 -40.17 -25.15
N ASN A 807 26.67 -41.34 -25.20
CA ASN A 807 28.03 -41.70 -25.65
C ASN A 807 28.42 -41.20 -27.08
N GLN A 808 28.14 -39.93 -27.40
CA GLN A 808 28.18 -39.33 -28.73
C GLN A 808 28.65 -37.86 -28.65
N ASN A 809 29.96 -37.66 -28.43
CA ASN A 809 30.82 -36.59 -28.98
C ASN A 809 31.85 -36.04 -27.96
N ASP A 810 33.05 -36.60 -27.97
CA ASP A 810 34.23 -36.07 -27.25
C ASP A 810 34.55 -34.60 -27.59
N ALA A 811 34.17 -34.15 -28.80
CA ALA A 811 34.37 -32.77 -29.26
C ALA A 811 33.52 -31.74 -28.51
N ILE A 812 32.34 -32.14 -28.02
CA ILE A 812 31.41 -31.26 -27.28
C ILE A 812 31.90 -31.07 -25.83
N HIS A 813 32.37 -32.16 -25.23
CA HIS A 813 33.06 -32.18 -23.94
C HIS A 813 34.27 -31.25 -23.91
N GLY A 814 35.15 -31.40 -24.91
CA GLY A 814 36.35 -30.56 -25.04
C GLY A 814 36.06 -29.07 -25.23
N TRP A 815 34.88 -28.70 -25.75
CA TRP A 815 34.43 -27.32 -25.91
C TRP A 815 33.88 -26.74 -24.58
N LEU A 816 33.04 -27.49 -23.86
CA LEU A 816 32.50 -27.10 -22.55
C LEU A 816 33.61 -26.95 -21.50
N LEU A 817 34.54 -27.90 -21.43
CA LEU A 817 35.71 -27.82 -20.55
C LEU A 817 36.56 -26.58 -20.86
N ARG A 818 36.87 -26.30 -22.13
CA ARG A 818 37.68 -25.12 -22.49
C ARG A 818 36.98 -23.79 -22.21
N GLN A 819 35.66 -23.73 -22.32
CA GLN A 819 34.90 -22.49 -22.17
C GLN A 819 34.48 -22.20 -20.72
N TYR A 820 34.43 -23.24 -19.86
CA TYR A 820 33.95 -23.15 -18.48
C TYR A 820 34.93 -23.66 -17.40
N ALA A 821 36.12 -24.17 -17.75
CA ALA A 821 37.15 -24.70 -16.82
C ALA A 821 37.50 -23.77 -15.64
N HIS A 822 37.50 -22.45 -15.84
CA HIS A 822 37.87 -21.53 -14.75
C HIS A 822 36.75 -21.33 -13.71
N TRP A 823 35.50 -21.62 -14.06
CA TRP A 823 34.34 -21.47 -13.17
C TRP A 823 34.09 -22.74 -12.32
N LEU A 824 34.82 -23.81 -12.64
CA LEU A 824 34.65 -25.17 -12.15
C LEU A 824 35.50 -25.49 -10.90
N ASN A 825 35.60 -24.57 -9.93
CA ASN A 825 35.87 -24.96 -8.53
C ASN A 825 34.64 -25.73 -8.06
N THR A 826 34.67 -27.04 -8.27
CA THR A 826 33.55 -27.77 -8.86
C THR A 826 32.51 -28.14 -7.81
N PRO A 827 31.20 -28.03 -8.10
CA PRO A 827 30.18 -28.72 -7.31
C PRO A 827 30.55 -30.21 -7.26
N LEU A 828 30.67 -30.79 -6.07
CA LEU A 828 31.11 -32.18 -5.85
C LEU A 828 30.44 -33.19 -6.81
N GLY A 829 29.16 -32.98 -7.17
CA GLY A 829 28.44 -33.81 -8.14
C GLY A 829 29.04 -33.87 -9.55
N VAL A 830 29.63 -32.77 -10.05
CA VAL A 830 30.28 -32.73 -11.37
C VAL A 830 31.57 -33.56 -11.36
N GLN A 831 32.38 -33.47 -10.30
CA GLN A 831 33.59 -34.29 -10.19
C GLN A 831 33.26 -35.78 -10.08
N ILE A 832 32.19 -36.12 -9.34
CA ILE A 832 31.69 -37.50 -9.24
C ILE A 832 31.27 -38.01 -10.62
N SER A 833 30.42 -37.26 -11.33
CA SER A 833 29.97 -37.66 -12.66
C SER A 833 31.13 -37.78 -13.65
N ASP A 834 32.09 -36.85 -13.63
CA ASP A 834 33.28 -36.88 -14.48
C ASP A 834 34.16 -38.10 -14.17
N ALA A 835 34.45 -38.35 -12.89
CA ALA A 835 35.25 -39.51 -12.48
C ALA A 835 34.58 -40.83 -12.90
N LEU A 836 33.27 -40.98 -12.67
CA LEU A 836 32.51 -42.17 -13.05
C LEU A 836 32.44 -42.34 -14.58
N THR A 837 32.23 -41.26 -15.33
CA THR A 837 32.10 -41.30 -16.80
C THR A 837 33.44 -41.61 -17.47
N ASN A 838 34.53 -40.97 -17.01
CA ASN A 838 35.87 -41.15 -17.57
C ASN A 838 36.61 -42.38 -17.00
N GLN A 839 35.98 -43.11 -16.07
CA GLN A 839 36.60 -44.21 -15.32
C GLN A 839 37.93 -43.79 -14.65
N ASP A 840 37.98 -42.57 -14.10
CA ASP A 840 39.17 -42.06 -13.41
C ASP A 840 39.27 -42.64 -11.99
N HIS A 841 40.05 -43.70 -11.86
CA HIS A 841 40.31 -44.41 -10.60
C HIS A 841 40.95 -43.51 -9.52
N GLN A 842 41.82 -42.57 -9.91
CA GLN A 842 42.53 -41.71 -8.95
C GLN A 842 41.62 -40.59 -8.44
N ALA A 843 40.87 -39.96 -9.34
CA ALA A 843 39.84 -38.98 -8.96
C ALA A 843 38.78 -39.61 -8.06
N ALA A 844 38.34 -40.84 -8.38
CA ALA A 844 37.39 -41.57 -7.53
C ALA A 844 37.93 -41.80 -6.11
N ALA A 845 39.19 -42.21 -5.96
CA ALA A 845 39.81 -42.40 -4.65
C ALA A 845 39.94 -41.09 -3.85
N ALA A 846 40.30 -39.98 -4.50
CA ALA A 846 40.39 -38.68 -3.87
C ALA A 846 39.01 -38.14 -3.44
N LEU A 847 37.99 -38.34 -4.27
CA LEU A 847 36.61 -37.94 -3.96
C LEU A 847 36.09 -38.62 -2.71
N LEU A 848 36.39 -39.92 -2.50
CA LEU A 848 35.92 -40.68 -1.35
C LEU A 848 36.38 -40.14 0.02
N GLU A 849 37.36 -39.23 0.06
CA GLU A 849 37.81 -38.55 1.29
C GLU A 849 36.94 -37.32 1.64
N HIS A 850 36.03 -36.89 0.76
CA HIS A 850 35.09 -35.79 1.01
C HIS A 850 33.80 -36.27 1.67
N ASP A 851 33.32 -35.50 2.66
CA ASP A 851 31.94 -35.62 3.14
C ASP A 851 30.97 -35.06 2.08
N GLY A 852 29.72 -35.52 2.07
CA GLY A 852 28.70 -35.03 1.15
C GLY A 852 28.51 -35.82 -0.15
N ILE A 853 29.07 -37.02 -0.23
CA ILE A 853 28.81 -37.97 -1.32
C ILE A 853 27.56 -38.79 -0.99
N LEU A 854 26.59 -38.81 -1.91
CA LEU A 854 25.38 -39.62 -1.77
C LEU A 854 25.73 -41.11 -1.68
N LEU A 855 24.89 -41.89 -1.00
CA LEU A 855 25.14 -43.32 -0.79
C LEU A 855 25.45 -44.06 -2.10
N TYR A 856 24.68 -43.78 -3.16
CA TYR A 856 24.82 -44.41 -4.47
C TYR A 856 26.12 -44.03 -5.17
N ASP A 857 26.47 -42.74 -5.16
CA ASP A 857 27.74 -42.26 -5.71
C ASP A 857 28.92 -42.84 -4.94
N LYS A 858 28.81 -42.95 -3.61
CA LYS A 858 29.87 -43.51 -2.76
C LYS A 858 30.10 -45.00 -3.07
N MET A 859 29.05 -45.76 -3.32
CA MET A 859 29.12 -47.15 -3.78
C MET A 859 29.85 -47.24 -5.13
N ASN A 860 29.39 -46.48 -6.13
CA ASN A 860 29.96 -46.47 -7.48
C ASN A 860 31.43 -45.99 -7.49
N LEU A 861 31.77 -44.98 -6.69
CA LEU A 861 33.15 -44.49 -6.55
C LEU A 861 34.05 -45.49 -5.83
N ASN A 862 33.58 -46.22 -4.81
CA ASN A 862 34.38 -47.30 -4.20
C ASN A 862 34.65 -48.42 -5.21
N HIS A 863 33.64 -48.77 -6.03
CA HIS A 863 33.81 -49.76 -7.09
C HIS A 863 34.85 -49.28 -8.12
N LEU A 864 34.73 -48.04 -8.61
CA LEU A 864 35.70 -47.46 -9.53
C LEU A 864 37.09 -47.34 -8.90
N ALA A 865 37.23 -46.90 -7.65
CA ALA A 865 38.51 -46.79 -6.97
C ALA A 865 39.18 -48.15 -6.65
N GLY A 866 38.56 -49.27 -7.02
CA GLY A 866 39.07 -50.62 -6.75
C GLY A 866 38.87 -51.09 -5.29
N ARG A 867 38.18 -50.30 -4.45
CA ARG A 867 37.79 -50.65 -3.07
C ARG A 867 36.55 -51.55 -3.10
N THR A 868 36.66 -52.69 -3.77
CA THR A 868 35.53 -53.57 -4.15
C THR A 868 34.79 -54.18 -2.97
N ASP A 869 35.47 -54.46 -1.85
CA ASP A 869 34.79 -54.95 -0.63
C ASP A 869 33.93 -53.84 0.00
N ASN A 870 34.44 -52.60 0.13
CA ASN A 870 33.64 -51.45 0.58
C ASN A 870 32.45 -51.18 -0.36
N ALA A 871 32.65 -51.35 -1.67
CA ALA A 871 31.57 -51.20 -2.65
C ALA A 871 30.47 -52.24 -2.44
N ALA A 872 30.84 -53.50 -2.15
CA ALA A 872 29.90 -54.56 -1.82
C ALA A 872 29.14 -54.28 -0.51
N ASP A 873 29.82 -53.82 0.54
CA ASP A 873 29.17 -53.42 1.80
C ASP A 873 28.15 -52.29 1.58
N LEU A 874 28.53 -51.27 0.82
CA LEU A 874 27.64 -50.16 0.48
C LEU A 874 26.48 -50.61 -0.42
N ALA A 875 26.72 -51.53 -1.36
CA ALA A 875 25.69 -52.14 -2.19
C ALA A 875 24.67 -52.93 -1.35
N PHE A 876 25.14 -53.69 -0.35
CA PHE A 876 24.27 -54.39 0.61
C PHE A 876 23.40 -53.40 1.39
N ILE A 877 24.01 -52.34 1.95
CA ILE A 877 23.29 -51.29 2.67
C ILE A 877 22.28 -50.59 1.78
N ALA A 878 22.64 -50.28 0.53
CA ALA A 878 21.76 -49.60 -0.41
C ALA A 878 20.56 -50.49 -0.78
N MET A 879 20.78 -51.77 -1.07
CA MET A 879 19.70 -52.71 -1.39
C MET A 879 18.76 -52.97 -0.21
N ASP A 880 19.27 -53.01 1.03
CA ASP A 880 18.40 -53.15 2.20
C ASP A 880 17.53 -51.89 2.44
N ARG A 881 18.09 -50.69 2.20
CA ARG A 881 17.39 -49.42 2.42
C ARG A 881 16.41 -49.05 1.30
N SER A 882 16.69 -49.44 0.07
CA SER A 882 15.93 -49.08 -1.14
C SER A 882 15.54 -50.34 -1.93
N ARG A 883 14.84 -51.27 -1.26
CA ARG A 883 14.51 -52.61 -1.77
C ARG A 883 13.80 -52.64 -3.13
N LEU A 884 12.98 -51.63 -3.40
CA LEU A 884 12.12 -51.57 -4.57
C LEU A 884 12.72 -50.70 -5.71
N ASP A 885 13.91 -50.13 -5.53
CA ASP A 885 14.57 -49.32 -6.56
C ASP A 885 15.26 -50.22 -7.60
N GLU A 886 14.63 -50.36 -8.76
CA GLU A 886 15.11 -51.22 -9.85
C GLU A 886 16.43 -50.72 -10.45
N SER A 887 16.63 -49.40 -10.53
CA SER A 887 17.86 -48.81 -11.07
C SER A 887 19.04 -49.07 -10.13
N LEU A 888 18.79 -49.01 -8.82
CA LEU A 888 19.76 -49.38 -7.81
C LEU A 888 20.09 -50.86 -7.85
N TYR A 889 19.08 -51.73 -7.95
CA TYR A 889 19.31 -53.17 -8.05
C TYR A 889 20.26 -53.51 -9.19
N GLN A 890 20.04 -52.93 -10.37
CA GLN A 890 20.89 -53.15 -11.55
C GLN A 890 22.35 -52.72 -11.35
N GLN A 891 22.61 -51.71 -10.51
CA GLN A 891 23.96 -51.25 -10.18
C GLN A 891 24.60 -52.04 -9.04
N ALA A 892 23.84 -52.34 -7.99
CA ALA A 892 24.31 -52.94 -6.74
C ALA A 892 24.47 -54.47 -6.82
N ALA A 893 23.56 -55.18 -7.51
CA ALA A 893 23.59 -56.63 -7.60
C ALA A 893 24.89 -57.18 -8.23
N PRO A 894 25.43 -56.61 -9.34
CA PRO A 894 26.73 -57.03 -9.88
C PRO A 894 27.89 -56.90 -8.88
N MET A 895 27.91 -55.84 -8.07
CA MET A 895 28.96 -55.60 -7.07
C MET A 895 28.91 -56.63 -5.95
N LEU A 896 27.71 -57.01 -5.51
CA LEU A 896 27.52 -58.09 -4.55
C LEU A 896 27.95 -59.44 -5.12
N ILE A 897 27.55 -59.78 -6.34
CA ILE A 897 27.94 -61.06 -6.97
C ILE A 897 29.47 -61.20 -7.04
N GLN A 898 30.18 -60.10 -7.31
CA GLN A 898 31.63 -60.14 -7.48
C GLN A 898 32.37 -60.38 -6.16
N ASN A 899 31.97 -59.71 -5.08
CA ASN A 899 32.79 -59.62 -3.86
C ASN A 899 32.09 -59.98 -2.54
N SER A 900 30.75 -60.08 -2.49
CA SER A 900 30.06 -60.40 -1.24
C SER A 900 30.38 -61.83 -0.79
N ARG A 901 30.51 -62.03 0.52
CA ARG A 901 30.63 -63.37 1.09
C ARG A 901 29.25 -63.98 1.12
N THR A 902 29.18 -65.27 0.76
CA THR A 902 27.89 -65.97 0.81
C THR A 902 28.00 -67.27 1.57
N ALA A 903 26.91 -67.59 2.27
CA ALA A 903 26.67 -68.90 2.87
C ALA A 903 25.31 -69.40 2.38
N GLY A 904 25.25 -70.65 1.93
CA GLY A 904 24.01 -71.19 1.37
C GLY A 904 23.80 -72.67 1.60
N ILE A 905 22.54 -73.05 1.59
CA ILE A 905 22.07 -74.44 1.69
C ILE A 905 21.15 -74.74 0.50
N MET A 906 21.25 -75.94 -0.06
CA MET A 906 20.43 -76.39 -1.18
C MET A 906 19.99 -77.84 -0.96
N SER A 907 18.73 -78.14 -1.21
CA SER A 907 18.23 -79.52 -1.31
C SER A 907 17.62 -79.72 -2.69
N LYS A 908 18.14 -80.70 -3.44
CA LYS A 908 17.79 -80.96 -4.82
C LYS A 908 17.36 -82.41 -4.99
N TYR A 909 16.13 -82.62 -5.44
CA TYR A 909 15.62 -83.90 -5.90
C TYR A 909 15.83 -84.00 -7.42
N SER A 910 16.45 -85.08 -7.90
CA SER A 910 16.66 -85.35 -9.34
C SER A 910 16.20 -86.77 -9.70
N GLU A 911 15.45 -86.92 -10.79
CA GLU A 911 15.06 -88.19 -11.38
C GLU A 911 15.80 -88.39 -12.71
N TYR A 912 16.78 -89.30 -12.74
CA TYR A 912 17.66 -89.51 -13.90
C TYR A 912 17.21 -90.67 -14.81
N GLY A 913 15.98 -91.15 -14.65
CA GLY A 913 15.44 -92.32 -15.37
C GLY A 913 16.02 -93.67 -14.91
N SER A 914 17.31 -93.75 -14.56
CA SER A 914 17.95 -94.96 -14.00
C SER A 914 17.90 -95.02 -12.47
N TYR A 915 17.78 -93.88 -11.79
CA TYR A 915 17.61 -93.78 -10.34
C TYR A 915 17.04 -92.39 -9.98
N LYS A 916 16.54 -92.25 -8.75
CA LYS A 916 16.19 -90.98 -8.12
C LYS A 916 17.30 -90.58 -7.14
N ALA A 917 17.56 -89.29 -7.01
CA ALA A 917 18.59 -88.76 -6.11
C ALA A 917 18.07 -87.58 -5.29
N LEU A 918 18.47 -87.52 -4.02
CA LEU A 918 18.32 -86.36 -3.16
C LEU A 918 19.71 -85.87 -2.77
N THR A 919 20.07 -84.67 -3.21
CA THR A 919 21.36 -84.04 -2.94
C THR A 919 21.17 -82.85 -2.00
N ASN A 920 21.82 -82.89 -0.84
CA ASN A 920 21.91 -81.75 0.07
C ASN A 920 23.30 -81.13 -0.05
N GLU A 921 23.37 -79.81 -0.25
CA GLU A 921 24.60 -79.07 -0.48
C GLU A 921 24.71 -77.92 0.52
N ILE A 922 25.92 -77.68 1.04
CA ILE A 922 26.28 -76.52 1.86
C ILE A 922 27.41 -75.80 1.13
N THR A 923 27.27 -74.48 0.98
CA THR A 923 28.21 -73.65 0.24
C THR A 923 28.65 -72.46 1.07
N ALA A 924 29.93 -72.10 0.97
CA ALA A 924 30.49 -70.85 1.48
C ALA A 924 31.43 -70.28 0.42
N THR A 925 31.23 -69.04 -0.05
CA THR A 925 31.99 -68.50 -1.18
C THR A 925 32.58 -67.12 -0.87
N ASN A 926 33.58 -66.70 -1.66
CA ASN A 926 34.22 -65.38 -1.58
C ASN A 926 34.93 -65.06 -0.25
N HIS A 927 35.39 -66.07 0.50
CA HIS A 927 36.13 -65.82 1.76
C HIS A 927 37.59 -65.43 1.49
N ASP A 928 38.10 -64.38 2.14
CA ASP A 928 39.48 -63.92 1.91
C ASP A 928 40.51 -64.78 2.63
N ILE A 929 41.52 -65.25 1.89
CA ILE A 929 42.68 -65.98 2.42
C ILE A 929 43.96 -65.55 1.71
N GLY A 930 44.77 -64.70 2.36
CA GLY A 930 46.07 -64.28 1.83
C GLY A 930 46.02 -63.58 0.46
N GLY A 931 44.96 -62.80 0.19
CA GLY A 931 44.75 -62.13 -1.10
C GLY A 931 44.08 -63.00 -2.19
N LEU A 932 43.72 -64.24 -1.86
CA LEU A 932 42.90 -65.12 -2.71
C LEU A 932 41.47 -65.21 -2.15
N LYS A 933 40.51 -65.53 -3.01
CA LYS A 933 39.13 -65.86 -2.62
C LYS A 933 38.98 -67.38 -2.49
N LEU A 934 38.39 -67.85 -1.40
CA LEU A 934 38.14 -69.25 -1.07
C LEU A 934 36.65 -69.56 -1.22
N ASP A 935 36.35 -70.62 -1.95
CA ASP A 935 35.01 -71.22 -2.04
C ASP A 935 35.03 -72.66 -1.53
N LEU A 936 34.00 -73.04 -0.77
CA LEU A 936 33.78 -74.36 -0.20
C LEU A 936 32.39 -74.85 -0.62
N ASN A 937 32.32 -76.07 -1.13
CA ASN A 937 31.06 -76.78 -1.39
C ASN A 937 31.16 -78.18 -0.79
N LEU A 938 30.23 -78.56 0.08
CA LEU A 938 30.09 -79.91 0.63
C LEU A 938 28.72 -80.45 0.24
N HIS A 939 28.68 -81.71 -0.23
CA HIS A 939 27.43 -82.32 -0.64
C HIS A 939 27.28 -83.76 -0.15
N GLN A 940 26.03 -84.15 0.07
CA GLN A 940 25.61 -85.52 0.33
C GLN A 940 24.50 -85.90 -0.66
N THR A 941 24.71 -86.98 -1.41
CA THR A 941 23.76 -87.51 -2.39
C THR A 941 23.27 -88.88 -1.96
N GLN A 942 21.97 -88.99 -1.69
CA GLN A 942 21.26 -90.25 -1.47
C GLN A 942 20.60 -90.68 -2.78
N ARG A 943 20.64 -91.97 -3.12
CA ARG A 943 20.17 -92.51 -4.41
C ARG A 943 19.22 -93.68 -4.15
N THR A 944 18.04 -93.66 -4.75
CA THR A 944 16.96 -94.65 -4.55
C THR A 944 16.28 -95.00 -5.87
N ALA A 945 15.32 -95.95 -5.83
CA ALA A 945 14.52 -96.34 -6.99
C ALA A 945 15.35 -96.68 -8.24
N VAL A 946 16.37 -97.52 -8.06
CA VAL A 946 17.31 -97.90 -9.13
C VAL A 946 16.64 -98.85 -10.11
N ASP A 947 16.72 -98.53 -11.40
CA ASP A 947 16.32 -99.42 -12.48
C ASP A 947 17.39 -100.49 -12.70
N THR A 948 17.11 -101.70 -12.20
CA THR A 948 18.03 -102.84 -12.23
C THR A 948 18.29 -103.39 -13.63
N SER A 949 17.54 -102.96 -14.65
CA SER A 949 17.83 -103.27 -16.05
C SER A 949 18.99 -102.45 -16.63
N VAL A 950 19.36 -101.33 -15.98
CA VAL A 950 20.44 -100.43 -16.40
C VAL A 950 21.62 -100.43 -15.42
N LEU A 951 21.37 -100.54 -14.11
CA LEU A 951 22.40 -100.56 -13.08
C LEU A 951 22.03 -101.52 -11.96
N THR A 952 22.93 -102.40 -11.52
CA THR A 952 22.63 -103.34 -10.42
C THR A 952 22.34 -102.63 -9.08
N ARG A 953 22.96 -101.48 -8.86
CA ARG A 953 22.78 -100.60 -7.69
C ARG A 953 23.30 -99.19 -7.97
N ALA A 954 22.89 -98.21 -7.16
CA ALA A 954 23.41 -96.84 -7.18
C ALA A 954 23.86 -96.43 -5.76
N PRO A 955 25.17 -96.41 -5.47
CA PRO A 955 25.66 -96.09 -4.13
C PRO A 955 25.44 -94.61 -3.78
N HIS A 956 25.25 -94.35 -2.48
CA HIS A 956 25.26 -92.99 -1.94
C HIS A 956 26.66 -92.38 -2.06
N GLU A 957 26.72 -91.05 -2.02
CA GLU A 957 27.97 -90.32 -2.20
C GLU A 957 28.03 -89.13 -1.23
N ILE A 958 29.21 -88.92 -0.63
CA ILE A 958 29.54 -87.71 0.12
C ILE A 958 30.80 -87.14 -0.51
N GLY A 959 30.82 -85.84 -0.74
CA GLY A 959 31.95 -85.20 -1.38
C GLY A 959 31.94 -83.70 -1.20
N GLY A 960 32.85 -83.05 -1.91
CA GLY A 960 32.96 -81.61 -1.89
C GLY A 960 33.98 -81.07 -2.88
N GLU A 961 34.04 -79.76 -2.92
CA GLU A 961 34.96 -78.97 -3.72
C GLU A 961 35.53 -77.85 -2.84
N ILE A 962 36.85 -77.66 -2.90
CA ILE A 962 37.55 -76.49 -2.38
C ILE A 962 38.11 -75.75 -3.58
N ALA A 963 37.76 -74.48 -3.75
CA ALA A 963 38.27 -73.65 -4.83
C ALA A 963 39.03 -72.44 -4.30
N LEU A 964 40.21 -72.18 -4.87
CA LEU A 964 40.98 -70.96 -4.66
C LEU A 964 40.94 -70.13 -5.94
N ARG A 965 40.58 -68.86 -5.80
CA ARG A 965 40.48 -67.90 -6.90
C ARG A 965 41.44 -66.74 -6.72
N GLN A 966 42.23 -66.49 -7.77
CA GLN A 966 43.04 -65.30 -7.91
C GLN A 966 42.36 -64.36 -8.91
N ILE A 967 42.06 -63.14 -8.47
CA ILE A 967 41.40 -62.11 -9.29
C ILE A 967 42.44 -61.07 -9.69
N GLY A 968 42.70 -60.92 -10.98
CA GLY A 968 43.51 -59.86 -11.56
C GLY A 968 42.65 -58.83 -12.29
N ASN A 969 43.29 -57.81 -12.89
CA ASN A 969 42.57 -56.71 -13.56
C ASN A 969 41.75 -57.16 -14.78
N ASN A 970 42.21 -58.20 -15.50
CA ASN A 970 41.56 -58.71 -16.70
C ASN A 970 41.56 -60.25 -16.78
N TYR A 971 41.84 -60.94 -15.67
CA TYR A 971 41.84 -62.40 -15.62
C TYR A 971 41.38 -62.93 -14.27
N ILE A 972 40.87 -64.16 -14.26
CA ILE A 972 40.57 -64.93 -13.04
C ILE A 972 41.15 -66.32 -13.19
N ASN A 973 42.04 -66.71 -12.26
CA ASN A 973 42.52 -68.08 -12.16
C ASN A 973 41.76 -68.79 -11.05
N THR A 974 41.20 -69.97 -11.33
CA THR A 974 40.51 -70.81 -10.33
C THR A 974 41.16 -72.18 -10.28
N LEU A 975 41.65 -72.58 -9.12
CA LEU A 975 42.12 -73.94 -8.86
C LEU A 975 41.13 -74.64 -7.92
N LYS A 976 40.59 -75.77 -8.36
CA LYS A 976 39.59 -76.56 -7.63
C LYS A 976 40.14 -77.93 -7.28
N LEU A 977 40.02 -78.30 -6.01
CA LEU A 977 40.23 -79.65 -5.51
C LEU A 977 38.87 -80.28 -5.25
N GLN A 978 38.55 -81.33 -5.99
CA GLN A 978 37.33 -82.10 -5.84
C GLN A 978 37.62 -83.40 -5.11
N PHE A 979 36.73 -83.81 -4.22
CA PHE A 979 36.83 -85.09 -3.51
C PHE A 979 35.45 -85.72 -3.35
N SER A 980 35.37 -87.04 -3.47
CA SER A 980 34.12 -87.79 -3.33
C SER A 980 34.39 -89.19 -2.80
N SER A 981 33.52 -89.70 -1.94
CA SER A 981 33.47 -91.08 -1.47
C SER A 981 32.07 -91.64 -1.69
N GLY A 982 31.99 -92.74 -2.44
CA GLY A 982 30.73 -93.41 -2.77
C GLY A 982 30.97 -94.85 -3.18
N LEU A 983 31.01 -95.12 -4.50
CA LEU A 983 31.44 -96.44 -4.98
C LEU A 983 32.94 -96.70 -4.69
N ASN A 984 33.76 -95.66 -4.79
CA ASN A 984 35.18 -95.63 -4.43
C ASN A 984 35.53 -94.20 -3.95
N THR A 985 36.67 -94.02 -3.28
CA THR A 985 37.19 -92.70 -2.91
C THR A 985 37.99 -92.12 -4.07
N GLN A 986 37.71 -90.86 -4.44
CA GLN A 986 38.32 -90.20 -5.59
C GLN A 986 38.68 -88.76 -5.26
N THR A 987 39.74 -88.27 -5.90
CA THR A 987 40.12 -86.85 -5.91
C THR A 987 40.35 -86.39 -7.34
N GLY A 988 39.98 -85.15 -7.62
CA GLY A 988 40.12 -84.51 -8.92
C GLY A 988 40.67 -83.10 -8.79
N LEU A 989 41.30 -82.61 -9.85
CA LEU A 989 41.82 -81.25 -9.93
C LEU A 989 41.24 -80.57 -11.16
N VAL A 990 40.77 -79.34 -11.01
CA VAL A 990 40.29 -78.52 -12.12
C VAL A 990 40.98 -77.16 -12.05
N PHE A 991 41.57 -76.74 -13.16
CA PHE A 991 42.09 -75.40 -13.33
C PHE A 991 41.28 -74.67 -14.40
N ASN A 992 40.80 -73.48 -14.07
CA ASN A 992 40.13 -72.56 -15.00
C ASN A 992 40.94 -71.27 -15.10
N HIS A 993 41.16 -70.80 -16.32
CA HIS A 993 41.75 -69.50 -16.61
C HIS A 993 40.79 -68.70 -17.48
N LEU A 994 40.13 -67.73 -16.87
CA LEU A 994 39.23 -66.80 -17.53
C LEU A 994 39.99 -65.52 -17.85
N GLN A 995 39.99 -65.12 -19.12
CA GLN A 995 40.67 -63.93 -19.64
C GLN A 995 39.66 -62.99 -20.31
N GLN A 996 39.63 -61.74 -19.88
CA GLN A 996 38.87 -60.66 -20.51
C GLN A 996 39.74 -59.96 -21.57
N ILE A 997 39.25 -59.87 -22.81
CA ILE A 997 39.93 -59.24 -23.94
C ILE A 997 39.07 -58.08 -24.45
N GLY A 998 39.50 -56.85 -24.13
CA GLY A 998 38.70 -55.64 -24.36
C GLY A 998 37.36 -55.70 -23.63
N THR A 999 36.32 -55.05 -24.18
CA THR A 999 34.99 -54.95 -23.55
C THR A 999 33.94 -55.91 -24.12
N ARG A 1000 34.35 -56.79 -25.06
CA ARG A 1000 33.41 -57.63 -25.84
C ARG A 1000 33.71 -59.13 -25.82
N LEU A 1001 34.93 -59.57 -25.53
CA LEU A 1001 35.30 -60.99 -25.59
C LEU A 1001 35.83 -61.48 -24.25
N GLN A 1002 35.27 -62.59 -23.78
CA GLN A 1002 35.76 -63.35 -22.62
C GLN A 1002 36.09 -64.77 -23.07
N LEU A 1003 37.25 -65.28 -22.70
CA LEU A 1003 37.69 -66.65 -22.98
C LEU A 1003 37.96 -67.39 -21.66
N ASP A 1004 37.38 -68.57 -21.45
CA ASP A 1004 37.69 -69.46 -20.32
C ASP A 1004 38.34 -70.75 -20.83
N THR A 1005 39.52 -71.05 -20.32
CA THR A 1005 40.24 -72.31 -20.60
C THR A 1005 40.19 -73.21 -19.39
N GLN A 1006 39.63 -74.40 -19.55
CA GLN A 1006 39.47 -75.38 -18.49
C GLN A 1006 40.35 -76.61 -18.73
N LEU A 1007 41.15 -76.97 -17.73
CA LEU A 1007 41.91 -78.21 -17.67
C LEU A 1007 41.43 -79.01 -16.46
N ALA A 1008 40.88 -80.19 -16.70
CA ALA A 1008 40.39 -81.06 -15.62
C ALA A 1008 41.11 -82.41 -15.62
N TYR A 1009 41.47 -82.88 -14.44
CA TYR A 1009 42.02 -84.21 -14.19
C TYR A 1009 41.12 -84.96 -13.22
N ASN A 1010 40.71 -86.16 -13.61
CA ASN A 1010 39.88 -87.07 -12.82
C ASN A 1010 38.55 -86.45 -12.32
N GLN A 1011 37.94 -85.56 -13.13
CA GLN A 1011 36.65 -84.94 -12.83
C GLN A 1011 35.51 -85.96 -13.00
N THR A 1012 34.44 -85.88 -12.20
CA THR A 1012 33.25 -86.74 -12.38
C THR A 1012 32.62 -86.52 -13.76
N ALA A 1013 32.34 -87.60 -14.49
CA ALA A 1013 31.65 -87.55 -15.78
C ALA A 1013 30.13 -87.46 -15.57
N THR A 1014 29.43 -86.57 -16.27
CA THR A 1014 28.01 -86.25 -16.02
C THR A 1014 27.07 -86.54 -17.19
N GLU A 1015 27.60 -87.07 -18.29
CA GLU A 1015 26.92 -87.25 -19.58
C GLU A 1015 25.76 -88.25 -19.51
N THR A 1016 25.90 -89.30 -18.70
CA THR A 1016 24.85 -90.30 -18.46
C THR A 1016 24.67 -90.54 -16.96
N ALA A 1017 23.50 -91.05 -16.57
CA ALA A 1017 23.21 -91.41 -15.18
C ALA A 1017 24.25 -92.41 -14.62
N ALA A 1018 24.67 -93.38 -15.44
CA ALA A 1018 25.69 -94.35 -15.06
C ALA A 1018 27.09 -93.73 -14.92
N LEU A 1019 27.50 -92.84 -15.85
CA LEU A 1019 28.78 -92.14 -15.76
C LEU A 1019 28.87 -91.23 -14.53
N ARG A 1020 27.76 -90.70 -14.00
CA ARG A 1020 27.76 -89.95 -12.74
C ARG A 1020 28.21 -90.76 -11.53
N ILE A 1021 28.11 -92.08 -11.60
CA ILE A 1021 28.50 -92.99 -10.51
C ILE A 1021 29.91 -93.55 -10.76
N ILE A 1022 30.18 -94.01 -11.98
CA ILE A 1022 31.40 -94.77 -12.31
C ILE A 1022 32.40 -94.02 -13.17
N GLY A 1023 32.01 -92.93 -13.81
CA GLY A 1023 32.78 -92.26 -14.85
C GLY A 1023 33.63 -91.13 -14.28
N ARG A 1024 34.87 -91.07 -14.75
CA ARG A 1024 35.80 -89.96 -14.54
C ARG A 1024 36.32 -89.49 -15.88
N ARG A 1025 36.58 -88.20 -16.02
CA ARG A 1025 37.09 -87.61 -17.26
C ARG A 1025 38.29 -86.71 -16.99
N ASN A 1026 39.26 -86.79 -17.89
CA ASN A 1026 40.25 -85.73 -18.10
C ASN A 1026 39.75 -84.86 -19.24
N GLN A 1027 39.74 -83.54 -19.06
CA GLN A 1027 39.11 -82.62 -19.97
C GLN A 1027 40.04 -81.46 -20.33
N ILE A 1028 40.02 -81.10 -21.60
CA ILE A 1028 40.46 -79.79 -22.08
C ILE A 1028 39.22 -79.13 -22.69
N ALA A 1029 38.85 -77.94 -22.20
CA ALA A 1029 37.78 -77.16 -22.78
C ALA A 1029 38.17 -75.70 -22.98
N LEU A 1030 37.59 -75.11 -24.02
CA LEU A 1030 37.71 -73.70 -24.35
C LEU A 1030 36.30 -73.14 -24.57
N ASP A 1031 35.96 -72.16 -23.74
CA ASP A 1031 34.71 -71.43 -23.76
C ASP A 1031 34.97 -69.99 -24.22
N GLY A 1032 34.13 -69.46 -25.10
CA GLY A 1032 34.18 -68.07 -25.52
C GLY A 1032 32.81 -67.40 -25.43
N ASN A 1033 32.78 -66.19 -24.86
CA ASN A 1033 31.60 -65.32 -24.82
C ASN A 1033 31.92 -64.02 -25.55
N TYR A 1034 31.24 -63.78 -26.66
CA TYR A 1034 31.38 -62.59 -27.49
C TYR A 1034 30.10 -61.75 -27.48
N ARG A 1035 30.19 -60.54 -26.93
CA ARG A 1035 29.10 -59.55 -26.90
C ARG A 1035 29.12 -58.72 -28.19
N LEU A 1036 28.14 -58.96 -29.05
CA LEU A 1036 28.04 -58.31 -30.36
C LEU A 1036 27.54 -56.86 -30.21
N ASP A 1037 26.52 -56.68 -29.38
CA ASP A 1037 25.98 -55.39 -28.90
C ASP A 1037 25.40 -55.56 -27.48
N ARG A 1038 24.67 -54.58 -26.94
CA ARG A 1038 24.08 -54.68 -25.59
C ARG A 1038 22.99 -55.76 -25.46
N TRP A 1039 22.35 -56.14 -26.56
CA TRP A 1039 21.20 -57.05 -26.58
C TRP A 1039 21.58 -58.46 -27.02
N THR A 1040 22.67 -58.62 -27.78
CA THR A 1040 23.01 -59.87 -28.47
C THR A 1040 24.39 -60.38 -28.06
N GLN A 1041 24.47 -61.64 -27.63
CA GLN A 1041 25.71 -62.33 -27.28
C GLN A 1041 25.79 -63.71 -27.94
N ILE A 1042 27.01 -64.15 -28.19
CA ILE A 1042 27.34 -65.43 -28.80
C ILE A 1042 28.27 -66.18 -27.84
N ASN A 1043 27.86 -67.37 -27.42
CA ASN A 1043 28.63 -68.26 -26.58
C ASN A 1043 29.02 -69.51 -27.38
N TRP A 1044 30.24 -69.99 -27.22
CA TRP A 1044 30.66 -71.27 -27.78
C TRP A 1044 31.55 -72.00 -26.80
N ARG A 1045 31.49 -73.33 -26.81
CA ARG A 1045 32.26 -74.21 -25.93
C ARG A 1045 32.72 -75.43 -26.71
N GLY A 1046 34.03 -75.60 -26.82
CA GLY A 1046 34.66 -76.79 -27.40
C GLY A 1046 35.29 -77.63 -26.30
N GLU A 1047 35.06 -78.93 -26.29
CA GLU A 1047 35.62 -79.87 -25.32
C GLU A 1047 36.28 -81.07 -25.99
N TYR A 1048 37.37 -81.53 -25.38
CA TYR A 1048 37.96 -82.84 -25.62
C TYR A 1048 38.08 -83.58 -24.29
N ASN A 1049 37.44 -84.75 -24.22
CA ASN A 1049 37.29 -85.55 -23.01
C ASN A 1049 37.93 -86.94 -23.20
N GLN A 1050 38.68 -87.40 -22.20
CA GLN A 1050 39.13 -88.79 -22.07
C GLN A 1050 38.46 -89.42 -20.86
N TYR A 1051 37.63 -90.44 -21.10
CA TYR A 1051 36.83 -91.10 -20.08
C TYR A 1051 37.55 -92.33 -19.51
N ARG A 1052 37.50 -92.45 -18.19
CA ARG A 1052 37.98 -93.60 -17.40
C ARG A 1052 36.92 -94.01 -16.40
N SER A 1053 36.95 -95.25 -15.95
CA SER A 1053 36.10 -95.72 -14.87
C SER A 1053 36.67 -95.31 -13.51
N ILE A 1054 35.88 -95.48 -12.46
CA ILE A 1054 36.26 -95.21 -11.07
C ILE A 1054 37.37 -96.15 -10.58
N ASP A 1055 37.61 -97.24 -11.30
CA ASP A 1055 38.72 -98.18 -11.09
C ASP A 1055 39.95 -97.84 -11.95
N GLY A 1056 39.93 -96.72 -12.69
CA GLY A 1056 41.01 -96.26 -13.56
C GLY A 1056 41.06 -96.92 -14.94
N GLN A 1057 40.08 -97.77 -15.30
CA GLN A 1057 40.04 -98.45 -16.60
C GLN A 1057 39.58 -97.49 -17.71
N THR A 1058 40.22 -97.51 -18.89
CA THR A 1058 39.85 -96.61 -20.00
C THR A 1058 38.46 -96.94 -20.53
N LEU A 1059 37.58 -95.94 -20.62
CA LEU A 1059 36.24 -96.08 -21.20
C LEU A 1059 36.20 -95.61 -22.67
N GLY A 1060 36.89 -94.52 -22.99
CA GLY A 1060 36.86 -93.95 -24.33
C GLY A 1060 37.24 -92.49 -24.39
N SER A 1061 36.90 -91.82 -25.48
CA SER A 1061 37.10 -90.38 -25.69
C SER A 1061 35.85 -89.72 -26.26
N GLY A 1062 35.74 -88.40 -26.12
CA GLY A 1062 34.64 -87.62 -26.66
C GLY A 1062 35.07 -86.21 -27.05
N GLN A 1063 34.46 -85.68 -28.11
CA GLN A 1063 34.58 -84.30 -28.55
C GLN A 1063 33.20 -83.65 -28.55
N LEU A 1064 33.08 -82.45 -27.99
CA LEU A 1064 31.82 -81.73 -27.91
C LEU A 1064 32.03 -80.29 -28.39
N LEU A 1065 31.14 -79.80 -29.26
CA LEU A 1065 31.06 -78.39 -29.62
C LEU A 1065 29.63 -77.91 -29.40
N THR A 1066 29.46 -76.90 -28.55
CA THR A 1066 28.19 -76.25 -28.28
C THR A 1066 28.29 -74.77 -28.66
N SER A 1067 27.37 -74.27 -29.46
CA SER A 1067 27.28 -72.85 -29.83
C SER A 1067 25.89 -72.32 -29.51
N THR A 1068 25.80 -71.19 -28.81
CA THR A 1068 24.55 -70.53 -28.44
C THR A 1068 24.57 -69.07 -28.87
N ILE A 1069 23.48 -68.62 -29.48
CA ILE A 1069 23.22 -67.20 -29.75
C ILE A 1069 22.02 -66.81 -28.89
N SER A 1070 22.15 -65.73 -28.10
CA SER A 1070 21.04 -65.21 -27.30
C SER A 1070 20.82 -63.72 -27.54
N HIS A 1071 19.56 -63.32 -27.56
CA HIS A 1071 19.09 -61.96 -27.78
C HIS A 1071 18.10 -61.56 -26.68
N THR A 1072 18.36 -60.43 -26.01
CA THR A 1072 17.49 -59.87 -24.97
C THR A 1072 16.40 -59.02 -25.63
N LEU A 1073 15.14 -59.36 -25.39
CA LEU A 1073 13.96 -58.68 -25.92
C LEU A 1073 13.49 -57.53 -25.01
N SER A 1074 13.70 -57.67 -23.70
CA SER A 1074 13.42 -56.64 -22.68
C SER A 1074 14.39 -56.77 -21.51
N GLU A 1075 14.96 -55.64 -21.09
CA GLU A 1075 15.78 -55.54 -19.86
C GLU A 1075 14.93 -55.25 -18.61
N ALA A 1076 13.66 -54.84 -18.76
CA ALA A 1076 12.77 -54.60 -17.62
C ALA A 1076 12.55 -55.91 -16.85
N HIS A 1077 12.66 -55.86 -15.52
CA HIS A 1077 12.49 -57.05 -14.68
C HIS A 1077 11.02 -57.53 -14.68
N PRO A 1078 10.75 -58.84 -14.90
CA PRO A 1078 11.70 -59.90 -15.25
C PRO A 1078 12.16 -59.80 -16.71
N ALA A 1079 13.48 -59.87 -16.93
CA ALA A 1079 14.05 -59.73 -18.26
C ALA A 1079 13.57 -60.84 -19.21
N LEU A 1080 13.19 -60.45 -20.43
CA LEU A 1080 12.70 -61.37 -21.47
C LEU A 1080 13.82 -61.64 -22.48
N ARG A 1081 14.20 -62.91 -22.66
CA ARG A 1081 15.43 -63.33 -23.36
C ARG A 1081 15.12 -64.51 -24.30
N ALA A 1082 15.65 -64.53 -25.53
CA ALA A 1082 15.47 -65.60 -26.52
C ALA A 1082 16.83 -66.19 -26.95
N ARG A 1083 16.91 -67.51 -27.15
CA ARG A 1083 18.20 -68.20 -27.42
C ARG A 1083 18.06 -69.38 -28.37
N VAL A 1084 19.08 -69.60 -29.19
CA VAL A 1084 19.23 -70.75 -30.07
C VAL A 1084 20.56 -71.43 -29.77
N THR A 1085 20.53 -72.74 -29.52
CA THR A 1085 21.70 -73.55 -29.18
C THR A 1085 21.87 -74.69 -30.20
N GLY A 1086 23.08 -74.91 -30.69
CA GLY A 1086 23.45 -76.06 -31.50
C GLY A 1086 24.58 -76.84 -30.83
N THR A 1087 24.44 -78.17 -30.76
CA THR A 1087 25.37 -79.08 -30.09
C THR A 1087 25.79 -80.19 -31.03
N ALA A 1088 27.09 -80.45 -31.15
CA ALA A 1088 27.64 -81.59 -31.88
C ALA A 1088 28.59 -82.37 -30.96
N ALA A 1089 28.24 -83.63 -30.67
CA ALA A 1089 29.00 -84.52 -29.80
C ALA A 1089 29.42 -85.78 -30.55
N GLN A 1090 30.70 -86.13 -30.49
CA GLN A 1090 31.26 -87.34 -31.08
C GLN A 1090 31.98 -88.15 -30.01
N TYR A 1091 31.54 -89.38 -29.78
CA TYR A 1091 32.09 -90.29 -28.78
C TYR A 1091 32.70 -91.53 -29.42
N GLN A 1092 33.79 -92.02 -28.86
CA GLN A 1092 34.47 -93.25 -29.26
C GLN A 1092 34.70 -94.11 -28.02
N SER A 1093 34.16 -95.34 -28.01
CA SER A 1093 34.40 -96.30 -26.93
C SER A 1093 35.72 -97.03 -27.12
N ALA A 1094 36.42 -97.30 -26.02
CA ALA A 1094 37.61 -98.14 -26.02
C ALA A 1094 37.22 -99.62 -26.09
N ASN A 1095 38.09 -100.46 -26.66
CA ASN A 1095 37.90 -101.92 -26.64
C ASN A 1095 38.44 -102.53 -25.33
N THR A 1096 37.95 -102.03 -24.19
CA THR A 1096 38.39 -102.43 -22.85
C THR A 1096 37.33 -103.29 -22.18
N THR A 1097 37.72 -104.48 -21.74
CA THR A 1097 36.87 -105.35 -20.89
C THR A 1097 36.93 -104.85 -19.45
N LEU A 1098 35.77 -104.51 -18.90
CA LEU A 1098 35.63 -103.93 -17.57
C LEU A 1098 35.68 -105.01 -16.48
N THR A 1099 36.38 -104.69 -15.40
CA THR A 1099 36.52 -105.53 -14.20
C THR A 1099 36.23 -104.73 -12.92
N GLY A 1100 36.23 -105.36 -11.74
CA GLY A 1100 36.17 -104.67 -10.46
C GLY A 1100 34.81 -104.06 -10.11
N LEU A 1101 34.82 -102.91 -9.42
CA LEU A 1101 33.61 -102.22 -8.95
C LEU A 1101 32.76 -101.72 -10.12
N THR A 1102 33.41 -101.26 -11.19
CA THR A 1102 32.78 -100.79 -12.41
C THR A 1102 31.95 -101.90 -13.06
N ALA A 1103 32.53 -103.09 -13.23
CA ALA A 1103 31.83 -104.23 -13.81
C ALA A 1103 30.69 -104.74 -12.90
N SER A 1104 30.81 -104.59 -11.57
CA SER A 1104 29.76 -104.99 -10.62
C SER A 1104 28.44 -104.22 -10.79
N LEU A 1105 28.46 -103.07 -11.47
CA LEU A 1105 27.28 -102.27 -11.75
C LEU A 1105 26.56 -102.63 -13.06
N ILE A 1106 27.16 -103.49 -13.89
CA ILE A 1106 26.56 -103.97 -15.14
C ILE A 1106 25.61 -105.14 -14.82
N PRO A 1107 24.31 -105.08 -15.23
CA PRO A 1107 23.37 -106.18 -15.04
C PRO A 1107 23.81 -107.49 -15.72
N ALA A 1108 23.43 -108.62 -15.15
CA ALA A 1108 23.77 -109.94 -15.71
C ALA A 1108 23.22 -110.11 -17.14
N GLY A 1109 24.07 -110.59 -18.06
CA GLY A 1109 23.72 -110.80 -19.48
C GLY A 1109 24.08 -109.64 -20.42
N GLN A 1110 24.58 -108.52 -19.88
CA GLN A 1110 25.12 -107.41 -20.68
C GLN A 1110 26.64 -107.56 -20.89
N PRO A 1111 27.21 -107.01 -21.98
CA PRO A 1111 28.65 -107.08 -22.22
C PRO A 1111 29.41 -106.20 -21.22
N ASN A 1112 30.40 -106.76 -20.53
CA ASN A 1112 31.33 -106.03 -19.66
C ASN A 1112 32.36 -105.25 -20.48
N THR A 1113 31.93 -104.39 -21.40
CA THR A 1113 32.81 -103.58 -22.24
C THR A 1113 32.56 -102.11 -21.99
N ALA A 1114 33.57 -101.28 -22.24
CA ALA A 1114 33.46 -99.83 -22.07
C ALA A 1114 32.31 -99.19 -22.87
N GLY A 1115 31.93 -99.79 -24.00
CA GLY A 1115 30.80 -99.35 -24.83
C GLY A 1115 29.45 -99.35 -24.10
N TYR A 1116 29.30 -100.10 -23.00
CA TYR A 1116 28.06 -100.12 -22.21
C TYR A 1116 27.77 -98.77 -21.53
N PHE A 1117 28.80 -98.06 -21.06
CA PHE A 1117 28.65 -96.80 -20.33
C PHE A 1117 28.87 -95.55 -21.17
N MET A 1118 29.56 -95.69 -22.31
CA MET A 1118 29.89 -94.57 -23.18
C MET A 1118 28.64 -94.01 -23.88
N PRO A 1119 28.48 -92.67 -23.98
CA PRO A 1119 27.34 -92.06 -24.66
C PRO A 1119 27.39 -92.30 -26.18
N GLN A 1120 26.24 -92.12 -26.84
CA GLN A 1120 26.16 -92.14 -28.29
C GLN A 1120 26.47 -90.76 -28.89
N SER A 1121 27.07 -90.73 -30.09
CA SER A 1121 27.36 -89.49 -30.82
C SER A 1121 26.06 -88.80 -31.25
N MET A 1122 25.91 -87.52 -30.94
CA MET A 1122 24.66 -86.78 -31.16
C MET A 1122 24.88 -85.43 -31.85
N ARG A 1123 23.85 -84.97 -32.57
CA ARG A 1123 23.71 -83.59 -33.04
C ARG A 1123 22.34 -83.09 -32.61
N GLU A 1124 22.32 -81.91 -32.00
CA GLU A 1124 21.11 -81.29 -31.45
C GLU A 1124 21.03 -79.82 -31.85
N VAL A 1125 19.83 -79.35 -32.16
CA VAL A 1125 19.50 -77.92 -32.29
C VAL A 1125 18.29 -77.63 -31.42
N ALA A 1126 18.35 -76.54 -30.66
CA ALA A 1126 17.32 -76.15 -29.72
C ALA A 1126 17.06 -74.64 -29.74
N ALA A 1127 15.81 -74.25 -29.49
CA ALA A 1127 15.39 -72.86 -29.35
C ALA A 1127 14.60 -72.69 -28.05
N TYR A 1128 14.89 -71.63 -27.30
CA TYR A 1128 14.27 -71.34 -26.00
C TYR A 1128 13.84 -69.88 -25.88
N ILE A 1129 12.79 -69.65 -25.12
CA ILE A 1129 12.39 -68.34 -24.59
C ILE A 1129 12.42 -68.43 -23.07
N SER A 1130 13.03 -67.44 -22.42
CA SER A 1130 13.15 -67.36 -20.97
C SER A 1130 12.74 -66.00 -20.41
N ILE A 1131 12.23 -66.01 -19.19
CA ILE A 1131 11.86 -64.86 -18.37
C ILE A 1131 12.61 -64.95 -17.04
N GLY A 1132 13.17 -63.82 -16.59
CA GLY A 1132 13.96 -63.76 -15.37
C GLY A 1132 15.38 -64.31 -15.56
N ASP A 1133 16.12 -64.43 -14.45
CA ASP A 1133 17.47 -65.00 -14.43
C ASP A 1133 17.53 -66.52 -14.59
N ALA A 1134 18.73 -67.07 -14.66
CA ALA A 1134 18.91 -68.50 -14.60
C ALA A 1134 18.56 -69.01 -13.19
N ILE A 1135 17.94 -70.20 -13.11
CA ILE A 1135 17.57 -70.84 -11.84
C ILE A 1135 18.78 -71.08 -10.91
N ASP A 1136 19.97 -71.25 -11.47
CA ASP A 1136 21.21 -71.45 -10.71
C ASP A 1136 21.95 -70.13 -10.42
N SER A 1137 21.30 -68.99 -10.67
CA SER A 1137 21.88 -67.67 -10.49
C SER A 1137 22.12 -67.35 -9.02
N ARG A 1138 23.35 -66.91 -8.72
CA ARG A 1138 23.75 -66.35 -7.42
C ARG A 1138 23.48 -64.84 -7.32
N GLN A 1139 22.75 -64.25 -8.27
CA GLN A 1139 22.28 -62.87 -8.09
C GLN A 1139 21.45 -62.81 -6.80
N PRO A 1140 21.62 -61.77 -5.96
CA PRO A 1140 20.67 -61.44 -4.90
C PRO A 1140 19.23 -61.49 -5.40
N ALA A 1141 18.25 -61.87 -4.59
CA ALA A 1141 16.88 -61.86 -5.10
C ALA A 1141 16.38 -60.41 -5.30
N HIS A 1142 15.38 -60.25 -6.16
CA HIS A 1142 14.38 -59.18 -6.02
C HIS A 1142 13.43 -59.49 -4.86
N ASP A 1143 12.52 -58.56 -4.52
CA ASP A 1143 11.48 -58.84 -3.53
C ASP A 1143 10.60 -60.02 -3.96
N LEU A 1144 10.30 -60.15 -5.26
CA LEU A 1144 9.69 -61.35 -5.84
C LEU A 1144 10.11 -61.51 -7.31
N GLU A 1145 10.79 -62.61 -7.61
CA GLU A 1145 11.29 -62.95 -8.94
C GLU A 1145 10.58 -64.19 -9.49
N TYR A 1146 10.19 -64.12 -10.76
CA TYR A 1146 9.64 -65.25 -11.51
C TYR A 1146 10.63 -65.70 -12.58
N LEU A 1147 10.90 -67.00 -12.60
CA LEU A 1147 11.87 -67.64 -13.49
C LEU A 1147 11.11 -68.64 -14.34
N ALA A 1148 11.23 -68.57 -15.66
CA ALA A 1148 10.70 -69.61 -16.53
C ALA A 1148 11.47 -69.69 -17.84
N GLU A 1149 11.74 -70.89 -18.32
CA GLU A 1149 12.28 -71.15 -19.66
C GLU A 1149 11.46 -72.27 -20.28
N ILE A 1150 11.08 -72.09 -21.54
CA ILE A 1150 10.49 -73.15 -22.35
C ILE A 1150 11.19 -73.19 -23.70
N GLY A 1151 11.50 -74.39 -24.16
CA GLY A 1151 12.10 -74.57 -25.47
C GLY A 1151 11.85 -75.93 -26.07
N MET A 1152 12.02 -75.98 -27.38
CA MET A 1152 11.96 -77.19 -28.18
C MET A 1152 13.35 -77.50 -28.70
N PHE A 1153 13.68 -78.79 -28.75
CA PHE A 1153 14.91 -79.27 -29.36
C PHE A 1153 14.62 -80.40 -30.32
N TYR A 1154 15.52 -80.59 -31.28
CA TYR A 1154 15.58 -81.76 -32.12
C TYR A 1154 16.97 -82.36 -32.01
N ASN A 1155 17.06 -83.64 -31.69
CA ASN A 1155 18.31 -84.39 -31.78
C ASN A 1155 18.16 -85.65 -32.64
N ASN A 1156 19.28 -86.10 -33.20
CA ASN A 1156 19.33 -87.22 -34.14
C ASN A 1156 19.18 -88.61 -33.49
N ILE A 1157 19.05 -88.72 -32.17
CA ILE A 1157 18.93 -90.00 -31.44
C ILE A 1157 17.49 -90.21 -30.92
N ALA A 1158 16.96 -89.24 -30.19
CA ALA A 1158 15.66 -89.24 -29.52
C ALA A 1158 14.57 -88.45 -30.28
N GLY A 1159 14.91 -87.68 -31.31
CA GLY A 1159 13.97 -86.89 -32.11
C GLY A 1159 13.63 -85.53 -31.46
N THR A 1160 12.40 -85.08 -31.64
CA THR A 1160 11.92 -83.78 -31.11
C THR A 1160 11.51 -83.93 -29.64
N GLY A 1161 11.92 -82.97 -28.81
CA GLY A 1161 11.51 -82.92 -27.41
C GLY A 1161 11.34 -81.50 -26.87
N ILE A 1162 10.86 -81.43 -25.63
CA ILE A 1162 10.62 -80.19 -24.90
C ILE A 1162 11.52 -80.16 -23.66
N ARG A 1163 12.07 -78.98 -23.38
CA ARG A 1163 12.70 -78.66 -22.11
C ARG A 1163 11.97 -77.47 -21.51
N ALA A 1164 11.59 -77.60 -20.24
CA ALA A 1164 10.88 -76.55 -19.52
C ALA A 1164 11.46 -76.42 -18.11
N ASN A 1165 11.59 -75.20 -17.62
CA ASN A 1165 11.91 -74.96 -16.23
C ASN A 1165 11.07 -73.79 -15.71
N ALA A 1166 10.81 -73.79 -14.41
CA ALA A 1166 10.06 -72.77 -13.72
C ALA A 1166 10.59 -72.61 -12.30
N GLY A 1167 10.57 -71.40 -11.77
CA GLY A 1167 11.00 -71.12 -10.40
C GLY A 1167 10.50 -69.78 -9.90
N VAL A 1168 10.57 -69.63 -8.58
CA VAL A 1168 10.30 -68.38 -7.88
C VAL A 1168 11.45 -68.13 -6.91
N ALA A 1169 11.86 -66.87 -6.79
CA ALA A 1169 12.83 -66.44 -5.80
C ALA A 1169 12.36 -65.18 -5.07
N THR A 1170 12.80 -65.00 -3.83
CA THR A 1170 12.45 -63.85 -2.98
C THR A 1170 13.55 -63.60 -1.96
N ARG A 1171 13.62 -62.36 -1.45
CA ARG A 1171 14.39 -62.01 -0.26
C ARG A 1171 13.70 -62.51 1.00
N VAL A 1172 14.47 -62.69 2.06
CA VAL A 1172 13.96 -62.79 3.43
C VAL A 1172 14.59 -61.68 4.28
N ILE A 1173 15.90 -61.47 4.17
CA ILE A 1173 16.70 -60.50 4.94
C ILE A 1173 17.78 -59.87 4.04
N GLY A 1174 17.69 -58.56 3.82
CA GLY A 1174 18.70 -57.81 3.07
C GLY A 1174 18.76 -58.23 1.60
N ALA A 1175 19.96 -58.60 1.13
CA ALA A 1175 20.23 -59.01 -0.26
C ALA A 1175 20.31 -60.55 -0.42
N ASP A 1176 19.62 -61.31 0.43
CA ASP A 1176 19.58 -62.78 0.36
C ASP A 1176 18.67 -63.31 -0.77
N LYS A 1177 18.70 -64.62 -0.97
CA LYS A 1177 17.89 -65.31 -1.97
C LYS A 1177 17.37 -66.64 -1.45
N LEU A 1178 16.05 -66.71 -1.24
CA LEU A 1178 15.31 -67.96 -1.10
C LEU A 1178 14.73 -68.33 -2.47
N GLN A 1179 15.00 -69.53 -2.97
CA GLN A 1179 14.53 -69.98 -4.27
C GLN A 1179 13.91 -71.37 -4.25
N LEU A 1180 12.84 -71.55 -5.03
CA LEU A 1180 12.21 -72.83 -5.33
C LEU A 1180 12.13 -72.98 -6.84
N PHE A 1181 12.58 -74.11 -7.38
CA PHE A 1181 12.57 -74.34 -8.84
C PHE A 1181 12.25 -75.77 -9.22
N THR A 1182 11.83 -75.95 -10.46
CA THR A 1182 11.68 -77.24 -11.13
C THR A 1182 12.18 -77.18 -12.57
N ARG A 1183 12.78 -78.27 -13.05
CA ARG A 1183 13.32 -78.43 -14.41
C ARG A 1183 12.91 -79.78 -14.96
N TYR A 1184 12.38 -79.78 -16.18
CA TYR A 1184 11.94 -80.95 -16.92
C TYR A 1184 12.64 -81.01 -18.29
N ASP A 1185 13.09 -82.19 -18.68
CA ASP A 1185 13.80 -82.41 -19.95
C ASP A 1185 13.50 -83.81 -20.54
N GLN A 1186 13.20 -83.87 -21.84
CA GLN A 1186 12.61 -85.03 -22.52
C GLN A 1186 13.67 -85.92 -23.23
N ALA A 1187 14.41 -86.69 -22.44
CA ALA A 1187 15.55 -87.54 -22.86
C ALA A 1187 16.86 -86.78 -23.15
N PRO A 1188 17.51 -86.21 -22.11
CA PRO A 1188 18.60 -85.22 -22.24
C PRO A 1188 19.90 -85.68 -22.90
N SER A 1189 20.08 -86.96 -23.23
CA SER A 1189 21.39 -87.48 -23.68
C SER A 1189 21.33 -88.88 -24.31
N GLY A 1190 20.35 -89.12 -25.20
CA GLY A 1190 20.34 -90.33 -26.04
C GLY A 1190 20.01 -91.65 -25.31
N GLN A 1191 19.59 -91.62 -24.04
CA GLN A 1191 19.10 -92.81 -23.31
C GLN A 1191 17.55 -92.88 -23.18
N GLY A 1192 16.80 -91.99 -23.83
CA GLY A 1192 15.34 -92.11 -24.02
C GLY A 1192 14.42 -91.78 -22.83
N LYS A 1193 14.91 -91.67 -21.59
CA LYS A 1193 14.10 -91.34 -20.40
C LYS A 1193 14.14 -89.85 -20.05
N SER A 1194 12.98 -89.27 -19.69
CA SER A 1194 12.87 -87.88 -19.21
C SER A 1194 13.56 -87.68 -17.86
N THR A 1195 14.08 -86.48 -17.61
CA THR A 1195 14.62 -86.08 -16.30
C THR A 1195 13.79 -84.97 -15.68
N LEU A 1196 13.55 -85.08 -14.37
CA LEU A 1196 12.88 -84.08 -13.56
C LEU A 1196 13.79 -83.69 -12.40
N GLU A 1197 13.99 -82.39 -12.19
CA GLU A 1197 14.73 -81.86 -11.04
C GLU A 1197 13.87 -80.83 -10.31
N THR A 1198 13.88 -80.85 -8.99
CA THR A 1198 13.22 -79.84 -8.14
C THR A 1198 14.16 -79.47 -7.01
N GLY A 1199 14.36 -78.18 -6.78
CA GLY A 1199 15.29 -77.68 -5.76
C GLY A 1199 14.70 -76.58 -4.90
N LEU A 1200 15.05 -76.60 -3.61
CA LEU A 1200 14.82 -75.53 -2.65
C LEU A 1200 16.15 -75.10 -2.07
N GLY A 1201 16.46 -73.81 -2.10
CA GLY A 1201 17.69 -73.31 -1.52
C GLY A 1201 17.61 -71.89 -0.99
N TYR A 1202 18.54 -71.59 -0.10
CA TYR A 1202 18.68 -70.30 0.55
C TYR A 1202 20.15 -69.87 0.51
N HIS A 1203 20.40 -68.66 0.04
CA HIS A 1203 21.71 -68.04 -0.03
C HIS A 1203 21.69 -66.70 0.70
N LEU A 1204 22.52 -66.57 1.74
CA LEU A 1204 22.71 -65.35 2.50
C LEU A 1204 23.96 -64.61 1.99
N HIS A 1205 23.82 -63.33 1.65
CA HIS A 1205 24.93 -62.41 1.40
C HIS A 1205 25.23 -61.63 2.68
N TYR A 1206 26.50 -61.51 3.08
CA TYR A 1206 26.91 -60.80 4.30
C TYR A 1206 28.33 -60.22 4.22
#